data_AF-A0A7C4RGG5-F1
#
_entry.id   AF-A0A7C4RGG5-F1
#
_cell.length_a   1.000
_cell.length_b   1.000
_cell.length_c   1.000
_cell.angle_alpha   90.00
_cell.angle_beta   90.00
_cell.angle_gamma   90.00
#
_symmetry.space_group_name_H-M   'P 1'
#
loop_
_entity.id
_entity.type
_entity.pdbx_description
1 polymer ?
#
loop_
_entity_poly.entity_id
_entity_poly.type
_entity_poly.pdbx_seq_one_letter_code
_entity_poly.pdbx_strand_id
1 'polypeptide(L)'
;MSIYALLNGDSKNLRRVAVCSIGGTIGSILFFFLSMDSISLTFVAVFVTILIVMIFKPVIKRAKHFLDFISGNLPIIANIILWLLLAAFLSWVTNWESIDAPNISDIYYVPLIFYGPLLGIKGFLSVIGLIEAKEPSVRHTVTFFLLLGLSSFLYGRLVSYISANFIILPFWEIRMAFFLGLATSVIGGFGLSSLLANSQSNSLLPKLIKITLVIAIILAGTLSTFLQYEYGIMLGRSTAVISQPEYEAITYLNNEITNNPSAVFYASPSCIRIVALSYPSFLPNTRNILLLSSIYPDTLANILSSRSSYVVLRPEELSSLTKSKSYLAYFLNFLSPAFNNSAIIVYKISKLGCIDDASNITLITEGYDYTTFTALLSSGVAFDVMNRYSGSLSPKRIGIISDSRAGYQEDPLIRSEIDRSLGKGEVNLSESRRYYLNGSLISREGGTIQLWVNPSRQQTSHIIWIGESKGDGFGREQELHLSTLDTGEFAAYFGDGSSRILLKGGKYVPGNWYHLTFIYRNNGICKLYVNGQMVSSGSVKEVRTDKWVNYLVIGGLANTSYRAFAGRIKLLTILQKPLSDFQILENYLAVNNVTGFILPTNYESLRMLIVTNFEGYGTFADSLLRLENEKVLIESICSPEVTVRLPQHIESQKAFNIAGEALMYYCDRYGKRVAPFLVLYQSGDYEILYVNVFPLVQLNNNSFVTRLLVDIIQRFIGNYSYIPSQSPRIDIISKQLVLHGRIVMNSTDLLLLHINDAMLQTDNNVLLESDVEPVLVRNYKYAVIEANHIEVSNGEGTYSYMTISGSFNITFFGTDINVAFLESSRLIQFSTSQLRLTSTGQSSFVKVMVKLPHIYVEGMTKIETLYVYLPSLKLRIGVTPKKLDINGITEFRIQYSDASYIALSDFSWLGDLQRTPPLLRWDEVKSFYQNLPWLLISFVLLLPYLHSFNRRRH
;
A
#
# COMPACT_ATOMS: atom_id res chain seq x y z
N MET A 1 39.49 -2.08 41.65
CA MET A 1 40.39 -1.04 42.22
C MET A 1 39.69 -0.09 43.18
N SER A 2 38.54 0.51 42.85
CA SER A 2 37.85 1.46 43.75
C SER A 2 37.45 0.87 45.12
N ILE A 3 37.04 -0.40 45.16
CA ILE A 3 36.72 -1.13 46.40
C ILE A 3 37.98 -1.35 47.26
N TYR A 4 39.12 -1.68 46.64
CA TYR A 4 40.42 -1.85 47.32
C TYR A 4 40.98 -0.53 47.88
N ALA A 5 40.78 0.57 47.14
CA ALA A 5 41.09 1.93 47.57
C ALA A 5 40.22 2.39 48.75
N LEU A 6 38.94 1.99 48.79
CA LEU A 6 37.98 2.31 49.84
C LEU A 6 38.26 1.60 51.17
N LEU A 7 38.79 0.38 51.13
CA LEU A 7 39.11 -0.40 52.33
C LEU A 7 40.36 0.09 53.09
N ASN A 8 41.25 0.83 52.42
CA ASN A 8 42.55 1.24 52.98
C ASN A 8 42.63 2.69 53.51
N GLY A 9 41.51 3.43 53.54
CA GLY A 9 41.37 4.67 54.33
C GLY A 9 42.27 5.87 53.99
N ASP A 10 43.11 5.81 52.95
CA ASP A 10 44.06 6.89 52.61
C ASP A 10 43.44 7.92 51.63
N SER A 11 43.49 9.20 51.99
CA SER A 11 43.01 10.34 51.19
C SER A 11 43.65 10.41 49.78
N LYS A 12 44.88 9.88 49.61
CA LYS A 12 45.54 9.77 48.29
C LYS A 12 44.81 8.79 47.35
N ASN A 13 44.06 7.83 47.88
CA ASN A 13 43.30 6.87 47.08
C ASN A 13 41.97 7.45 46.54
N LEU A 14 41.43 8.53 47.13
CA LEU A 14 40.26 9.25 46.59
C LEU A 14 40.55 9.87 45.22
N ARG A 15 41.76 10.43 45.03
CA ARG A 15 42.22 10.91 43.71
C ARG A 15 42.28 9.78 42.68
N ARG A 16 42.65 8.56 43.08
CA ARG A 16 42.71 7.41 42.17
C ARG A 16 41.33 6.94 41.73
N VAL A 17 40.34 6.98 42.62
CA VAL A 17 38.93 6.67 42.27
C VAL A 17 38.39 7.70 41.27
N ALA A 18 38.64 8.99 41.49
CA ALA A 18 38.27 10.05 40.55
C ALA A 18 38.96 9.86 39.18
N VAL A 19 40.25 9.52 39.16
CA VAL A 19 41.00 9.23 37.92
C VAL A 19 40.43 8.01 37.18
N CYS A 20 40.03 6.95 37.89
CA CYS A 20 39.37 5.79 37.26
C CYS A 20 37.99 6.16 36.68
N SER A 21 37.20 6.98 37.36
CA SER A 21 35.91 7.49 36.82
C SER A 21 36.11 8.38 35.60
N ILE A 22 37.15 9.22 35.58
CA ILE A 22 37.55 10.04 34.43
C ILE A 22 38.04 9.15 33.27
N GLY A 23 38.81 8.10 33.56
CA GLY A 23 39.27 7.12 32.55
C GLY A 23 38.11 6.37 31.90
N GLY A 24 37.14 5.88 32.68
CA GLY A 24 35.92 5.25 32.16
C GLY A 24 35.06 6.21 31.34
N THR A 25 35.03 7.50 31.73
CA THR A 25 34.35 8.59 31.02
C THR A 25 34.98 8.85 29.66
N ILE A 26 36.30 8.99 29.58
CA ILE A 26 37.04 9.20 28.32
C ILE A 26 36.89 8.00 27.38
N GLY A 27 36.99 6.77 27.92
CA GLY A 27 36.76 5.55 27.14
C GLY A 27 35.35 5.49 26.54
N SER A 28 34.33 5.91 27.29
CA SER A 28 32.94 5.93 26.83
C SER A 28 32.69 7.00 25.75
N ILE A 29 33.33 8.17 25.88
CA ILE A 29 33.27 9.25 24.88
C ILE A 29 33.95 8.80 23.58
N LEU A 30 35.13 8.17 23.66
CA LEU A 30 35.84 7.63 22.50
C LEU A 30 35.04 6.52 21.80
N PHE A 31 34.48 5.58 22.56
CA PHE A 31 33.61 4.54 22.02
C PHE A 31 32.38 5.11 21.31
N PHE A 32 31.75 6.14 21.90
CA PHE A 32 30.61 6.83 21.30
C PHE A 32 30.98 7.51 19.98
N PHE A 33 32.09 8.24 19.91
CA PHE A 33 32.53 8.88 18.66
C PHE A 33 32.97 7.88 17.58
N LEU A 34 33.54 6.74 17.97
CA LEU A 34 33.90 5.66 17.04
C LEU A 34 32.68 4.90 16.50
N SER A 35 31.53 4.97 17.17
CA SER A 35 30.28 4.32 16.74
C SER A 35 29.40 5.15 15.80
N MET A 36 29.82 6.36 15.39
CA MET A 36 29.04 7.19 14.47
C MET A 36 29.56 7.05 13.02
N ASP A 37 28.70 6.59 12.11
CA ASP A 37 29.03 6.29 10.70
C ASP A 37 29.40 7.50 9.81
N SER A 38 29.48 8.72 10.36
CA SER A 38 29.76 9.93 9.56
C SER A 38 30.81 10.83 10.20
N ILE A 39 32.06 10.62 9.80
CA ILE A 39 33.23 11.44 10.13
C ILE A 39 32.99 12.95 9.86
N SER A 40 32.15 13.29 8.88
CA SER A 40 31.80 14.67 8.51
C SER A 40 31.08 15.46 9.60
N LEU A 41 30.19 14.82 10.37
CA LEU A 41 29.47 15.48 11.47
C LEU A 41 30.38 15.81 12.65
N THR A 42 31.38 14.98 12.91
CA THR A 42 32.38 15.21 13.96
C THR A 42 33.24 16.44 13.63
N PHE A 43 33.61 16.63 12.35
CA PHE A 43 34.34 17.83 11.91
C PHE A 43 33.49 19.10 12.02
N VAL A 44 32.21 19.06 11.62
CA VAL A 44 31.30 20.22 11.78
C VAL A 44 31.09 20.55 13.26
N ALA A 45 30.90 19.56 14.12
CA ALA A 45 30.76 19.77 15.55
C ALA A 45 32.02 20.39 16.18
N VAL A 46 33.22 19.90 15.82
CA VAL A 46 34.49 20.47 16.28
C VAL A 46 34.65 21.91 15.78
N PHE A 47 34.33 22.18 14.51
CA PHE A 47 34.44 23.52 13.92
C PHE A 47 33.47 24.52 14.55
N VAL A 48 32.21 24.12 14.77
CA VAL A 48 31.20 24.92 15.48
C VAL A 48 31.61 25.15 16.93
N THR A 49 32.18 24.16 17.60
CA THR A 49 32.68 24.31 18.98
C THR A 49 33.83 25.30 19.05
N ILE A 50 34.77 25.25 18.10
CA ILE A 50 35.87 26.23 17.98
C ILE A 50 35.31 27.63 17.69
N LEU A 51 34.35 27.74 16.77
CA LEU A 51 33.70 29.01 16.43
C LEU A 51 32.95 29.61 17.63
N ILE A 52 32.21 28.79 18.38
CA ILE A 52 31.53 29.20 19.62
C ILE A 52 32.57 29.65 20.66
N VAL A 53 33.64 28.89 20.90
CA VAL A 53 34.70 29.29 21.84
C VAL A 53 35.37 30.61 21.43
N MET A 54 35.55 30.85 20.12
CA MET A 54 36.12 32.08 19.59
C MET A 54 35.17 33.28 19.72
N ILE A 55 33.89 33.11 19.37
CA ILE A 55 32.85 34.16 19.46
C ILE A 55 32.55 34.50 20.93
N PHE A 56 32.55 33.49 21.81
CA PHE A 56 32.23 33.65 23.23
C PHE A 56 33.43 33.98 24.11
N LYS A 57 34.63 34.23 23.56
CA LYS A 57 35.81 34.66 24.34
C LYS A 57 35.57 35.84 25.31
N PRO A 58 34.78 36.89 24.97
CA PRO A 58 34.39 37.92 25.94
C PRO A 58 33.33 37.43 26.95
N VAL A 59 32.49 36.48 26.56
CA VAL A 59 31.55 35.80 27.45
C VAL A 59 32.29 34.88 28.43
N ILE A 60 33.44 34.29 28.07
CA ILE A 60 34.26 33.47 28.98
C ILE A 60 34.77 34.30 30.18
N LYS A 61 35.09 35.59 29.98
CA LYS A 61 35.42 36.50 31.10
C LYS A 61 34.22 36.74 32.03
N ARG A 62 33.02 36.91 31.48
CA ARG A 62 31.77 36.98 32.27
C ARG A 62 31.38 35.62 32.87
N ALA A 63 31.75 34.53 32.20
CA ALA A 63 31.52 33.17 32.63
C ALA A 63 32.32 32.85 33.87
N LYS A 64 33.49 33.49 34.10
CA LYS A 64 34.19 33.37 35.38
C LYS A 64 33.33 33.86 36.56
N HIS A 65 32.72 35.04 36.45
CA HIS A 65 31.81 35.53 37.49
C HIS A 65 30.57 34.64 37.64
N PHE A 66 30.02 34.13 36.54
CA PHE A 66 28.91 33.19 36.57
C PHE A 66 29.28 31.83 37.19
N LEU A 67 30.47 31.31 36.89
CA LEU A 67 31.04 30.09 37.47
C LEU A 67 31.28 30.28 38.96
N ASP A 68 31.86 31.41 39.36
CA ASP A 68 32.07 31.76 40.77
C ASP A 68 30.72 31.87 41.50
N PHE A 69 29.72 32.48 40.87
CA PHE A 69 28.34 32.55 41.38
C PHE A 69 27.70 31.16 41.54
N ILE A 70 27.73 30.30 40.51
CA ILE A 70 27.21 28.93 40.61
C ILE A 70 27.96 28.16 41.69
N SER A 71 29.29 28.25 41.70
CA SER A 71 30.14 27.54 42.65
C SER A 71 29.87 27.96 44.11
N GLY A 72 29.58 29.24 44.34
CA GLY A 72 29.21 29.79 45.66
C GLY A 72 27.80 29.37 46.10
N ASN A 73 26.92 29.05 45.16
CA ASN A 73 25.53 28.70 45.39
C ASN A 73 25.22 27.20 45.19
N LEU A 74 26.22 26.33 45.02
CA LEU A 74 26.03 24.89 44.80
C LEU A 74 25.06 24.24 45.80
N PRO A 75 25.06 24.54 47.11
CA PRO A 75 24.11 23.90 48.02
C PRO A 75 22.66 24.29 47.75
N ILE A 76 22.41 25.55 47.36
CA ILE A 76 21.06 26.02 47.00
C ILE A 76 20.61 25.31 45.73
N ILE A 77 21.49 25.27 44.72
CA ILE A 77 21.24 24.59 43.45
C ILE A 77 20.98 23.10 43.68
N ALA A 78 21.76 22.45 44.54
CA ALA A 78 21.59 21.04 44.90
C ALA A 78 20.21 20.77 45.52
N ASN A 79 19.76 21.63 46.44
CA ASN A 79 18.43 21.49 47.05
C ASN A 79 17.30 21.64 46.02
N ILE A 80 17.43 22.56 45.07
CA ILE A 80 16.46 22.71 43.96
C ILE A 80 16.47 21.45 43.09
N ILE A 81 17.64 20.94 42.73
CA ILE A 81 17.76 19.70 41.92
C ILE A 81 17.17 18.50 42.68
N LEU A 82 17.42 18.38 43.99
CA LEU A 82 16.88 17.32 44.82
C LEU A 82 15.35 17.35 44.85
N TRP A 83 14.79 18.54 45.01
CA TRP A 83 13.35 18.77 44.98
C TRP A 83 12.75 18.31 43.65
N LEU A 84 13.32 18.75 42.53
CA LEU A 84 12.85 18.38 41.19
C LEU A 84 13.00 16.88 40.92
N LEU A 85 14.12 16.26 41.32
CA LEU A 85 14.35 14.82 41.18
C LEU A 85 13.35 14.00 41.99
N LEU A 86 13.07 14.41 43.23
CA LEU A 86 12.11 13.72 44.10
C LEU A 86 10.69 13.85 43.55
N ALA A 87 10.31 15.04 43.07
CA ALA A 87 9.02 15.26 42.44
C ALA A 87 8.85 14.43 41.15
N ALA A 88 9.87 14.38 40.29
CA ALA A 88 9.86 13.57 39.07
C ALA A 88 9.79 12.06 39.40
N PHE A 89 10.51 11.60 40.41
CA PHE A 89 10.47 10.21 40.85
C PHE A 89 9.09 9.81 41.42
N LEU A 90 8.53 10.61 42.33
CA LEU A 90 7.20 10.35 42.91
C LEU A 90 6.09 10.41 41.84
N SER A 91 6.21 11.37 40.91
CA SER A 91 5.34 11.45 39.75
C SER A 91 5.39 10.18 38.90
N TRP A 92 6.59 9.68 38.61
CA TRP A 92 6.75 8.47 37.82
C TRP A 92 6.15 7.25 38.53
N VAL A 93 6.46 7.04 39.81
CA VAL A 93 5.94 5.90 40.60
C VAL A 93 4.40 5.87 40.62
N THR A 94 3.76 7.05 40.56
CA THR A 94 2.29 7.14 40.66
C THR A 94 1.58 7.13 39.32
N ASN A 95 2.27 7.49 38.23
CA ASN A 95 1.65 7.61 36.91
C ASN A 95 2.18 6.59 35.87
N TRP A 96 3.05 5.64 36.25
CA TRP A 96 3.73 4.76 35.29
C TRP A 96 2.75 3.97 34.38
N GLU A 97 1.58 3.58 34.88
CA GLU A 97 0.55 2.85 34.12
C GLU A 97 -0.11 3.69 33.03
N SER A 98 -0.17 5.02 33.21
CA SER A 98 -0.77 5.93 32.22
C SER A 98 0.17 6.20 31.03
N ILE A 99 1.41 5.73 31.11
CA ILE A 99 2.44 6.03 30.13
C ILE A 99 2.53 4.89 29.12
N ASP A 100 1.90 5.10 27.98
CA ASP A 100 1.97 4.20 26.84
C ASP A 100 3.34 4.36 26.15
N ALA A 101 4.30 3.49 26.49
CA ALA A 101 5.69 3.55 26.01
C ALA A 101 5.87 3.67 24.47
N PRO A 102 5.04 3.00 23.63
CA PRO A 102 5.06 3.21 22.17
C PRO A 102 4.82 4.65 21.74
N ASN A 103 4.06 5.43 22.52
CA ASN A 103 3.76 6.84 22.21
C ASN A 103 4.98 7.77 22.41
N ILE A 104 6.01 7.31 23.13
CA ILE A 104 7.22 8.06 23.45
C ILE A 104 8.38 7.66 22.54
N SER A 105 8.42 6.40 22.09
CA SER A 105 9.52 5.87 21.27
C SER A 105 9.61 6.51 19.89
N ASP A 106 8.49 6.88 19.27
CA ASP A 106 8.45 7.29 17.86
C ASP A 106 9.13 8.65 17.60
N ILE A 107 9.16 9.54 18.60
CA ILE A 107 9.81 10.86 18.55
C ILE A 107 11.11 10.89 19.37
N TYR A 108 11.46 9.78 20.04
CA TYR A 108 12.63 9.67 20.92
C TYR A 108 12.74 10.81 21.95
N TYR A 109 11.57 11.31 22.36
CA TYR A 109 11.36 12.36 23.32
C TYR A 109 11.48 11.79 24.74
N VAL A 110 12.03 12.55 25.70
CA VAL A 110 12.11 12.10 27.10
C VAL A 110 11.25 12.99 27.97
N PRO A 111 10.06 12.56 28.41
CA PRO A 111 9.23 13.40 29.28
C PRO A 111 9.96 13.76 30.58
N LEU A 112 9.73 14.97 31.11
CA LEU A 112 10.42 15.45 32.33
C LEU A 112 10.40 14.45 33.49
N ILE A 113 9.28 13.75 33.67
CA ILE A 113 9.07 12.77 34.72
C ILE A 113 10.01 11.56 34.62
N PHE A 114 10.51 11.24 33.42
CA PHE A 114 11.43 10.12 33.20
C PHE A 114 12.86 10.44 33.65
N TYR A 115 13.22 11.71 33.81
CA TYR A 115 14.58 12.07 34.23
C TYR A 115 14.90 11.58 35.65
N GLY A 116 13.91 11.50 36.55
CA GLY A 116 14.09 10.90 37.88
C GLY A 116 14.54 9.44 37.78
N PRO A 117 13.73 8.54 37.19
CA PRO A 117 14.10 7.14 36.96
C PRO A 117 15.37 6.94 36.11
N LEU A 118 15.55 7.71 35.03
CA LEU A 118 16.74 7.63 34.16
C LEU A 118 18.03 7.96 34.89
N LEU A 119 17.97 8.91 35.83
CA LEU A 119 19.10 9.25 36.68
C LEU A 119 19.22 8.34 37.89
N GLY A 120 18.12 7.79 38.40
CA GLY A 120 18.11 6.84 39.50
C GLY A 120 18.99 7.28 40.68
N ILE A 121 19.72 6.33 41.26
CA ILE A 121 20.53 6.60 42.47
C ILE A 121 21.72 7.53 42.24
N LYS A 122 22.33 7.52 41.04
CA LYS A 122 23.41 8.47 40.69
C LYS A 122 22.91 9.91 40.69
N GLY A 123 21.66 10.15 40.29
CA GLY A 123 21.01 11.46 40.41
C GLY A 123 20.98 11.95 41.85
N PHE A 124 20.44 11.13 42.77
CA PHE A 124 20.39 11.47 44.20
C PHE A 124 21.78 11.63 44.83
N LEU A 125 22.73 10.73 44.52
CA LEU A 125 24.10 10.85 45.02
C LEU A 125 24.79 12.10 44.48
N SER A 126 24.47 12.53 43.25
CA SER A 126 25.04 13.76 42.67
C SER A 126 24.62 15.01 43.44
N VAL A 127 23.39 15.05 43.98
CA VAL A 127 22.96 16.13 44.88
C VAL A 127 23.85 16.18 46.11
N ILE A 128 24.11 15.04 46.74
CA ILE A 128 24.98 14.97 47.93
C ILE A 128 26.40 15.43 47.56
N GLY A 129 26.89 15.04 46.38
CA GLY A 129 28.18 15.49 45.85
C GLY A 129 28.25 17.00 45.64
N LEU A 130 27.17 17.63 45.18
CA LEU A 130 27.07 19.09 45.05
C LEU A 130 27.12 19.79 46.41
N ILE A 131 26.47 19.24 47.43
CA ILE A 131 26.41 19.82 48.78
C ILE A 131 27.77 19.68 49.50
N GLU A 132 28.45 18.55 49.32
CA GLU A 132 29.70 18.23 50.01
C GLU A 132 30.96 18.75 49.29
N ALA A 133 30.83 19.39 48.13
CA ALA A 133 31.92 20.01 47.38
C ALA A 133 32.45 21.31 48.04
N LYS A 134 33.04 21.17 49.23
CA LYS A 134 33.58 22.27 50.04
C LYS A 134 34.96 22.75 49.57
N GLU A 135 35.84 21.83 49.17
CA GLU A 135 37.18 22.17 48.70
C GLU A 135 37.14 22.89 47.34
N PRO A 136 37.92 23.97 47.13
CA PRO A 136 37.90 24.73 45.87
C PRO A 136 38.19 23.87 44.62
N SER A 137 39.15 22.95 44.71
CA SER A 137 39.54 22.03 43.61
C SER A 137 38.40 21.07 43.22
N VAL A 138 37.74 20.49 44.21
CA VAL A 138 36.55 19.63 44.02
C VAL A 138 35.38 20.45 43.49
N ARG A 139 35.17 21.65 44.04
CA ARG A 139 34.10 22.56 43.65
C ARG A 139 34.17 22.94 42.17
N HIS A 140 35.35 23.27 41.64
CA HIS A 140 35.48 23.55 40.21
C HIS A 140 35.17 22.33 39.33
N THR A 141 35.62 21.14 39.73
CA THR A 141 35.35 19.88 39.01
C THR A 141 33.85 19.57 39.00
N VAL A 142 33.21 19.63 40.17
CA VAL A 142 31.76 19.41 40.32
C VAL A 142 30.96 20.46 39.54
N THR A 143 31.38 21.73 39.57
CA THR A 143 30.74 22.81 38.80
C THR A 143 30.84 22.56 37.29
N PHE A 144 31.99 22.09 36.80
CA PHE A 144 32.15 21.73 35.39
C PHE A 144 31.19 20.62 34.96
N PHE A 145 31.14 19.51 35.71
CA PHE A 145 30.22 18.41 35.38
C PHE A 145 28.75 18.81 35.56
N LEU A 146 28.43 19.67 36.53
CA LEU A 146 27.08 20.21 36.68
C LEU A 146 26.67 20.99 35.44
N LEU A 147 27.55 21.86 34.94
CA LEU A 147 27.31 22.61 33.71
C LEU A 147 27.20 21.70 32.48
N LEU A 148 28.02 20.65 32.38
CA LEU A 148 27.89 19.65 31.33
C LEU A 148 26.51 18.98 31.37
N GLY A 149 26.08 18.55 32.56
CA GLY A 149 24.77 17.94 32.77
C GLY A 149 23.62 18.89 32.39
N LEU A 150 23.62 20.11 32.93
CA LEU A 150 22.61 21.13 32.62
C LEU A 150 22.59 21.49 31.13
N SER A 151 23.76 21.65 30.51
CA SER A 151 23.85 21.94 29.08
C SER A 151 23.32 20.79 28.24
N SER A 152 23.63 19.55 28.60
CA SER A 152 23.11 18.37 27.92
C SER A 152 21.59 18.25 28.05
N PHE A 153 21.05 18.50 29.25
CA PHE A 153 19.61 18.53 29.48
C PHE A 153 18.91 19.61 28.62
N LEU A 154 19.40 20.85 28.66
CA LEU A 154 18.85 21.95 27.88
C LEU A 154 18.95 21.70 26.36
N TYR A 155 20.08 21.15 25.91
CA TYR A 155 20.27 20.81 24.51
C TYR A 155 19.33 19.67 24.09
N GLY A 156 19.16 18.64 24.91
CA GLY A 156 18.17 17.59 24.69
C GLY A 156 16.75 18.15 24.55
N ARG A 157 16.37 19.08 25.44
CA ARG A 157 15.06 19.78 25.39
C ARG A 157 14.89 20.61 24.13
N LEU A 158 15.92 21.34 23.73
CA LEU A 158 15.91 22.12 22.50
C LEU A 158 15.76 21.23 21.27
N VAL A 159 16.53 20.13 21.20
CA VAL A 159 16.43 19.14 20.12
C VAL A 159 15.02 18.57 20.05
N SER A 160 14.44 18.16 21.18
CA SER A 160 13.07 17.68 21.25
C SER A 160 12.04 18.72 20.82
N TYR A 161 12.19 19.98 21.26
CA TYR A 161 11.29 21.07 20.86
C TYR A 161 11.38 21.35 19.36
N ILE A 162 12.58 21.37 18.78
CA ILE A 162 12.78 21.55 17.34
C ILE A 162 12.18 20.37 16.57
N SER A 163 12.45 19.14 17.02
CA SER A 163 11.90 17.90 16.45
C SER A 163 10.38 17.83 16.50
N ALA A 164 9.78 18.34 17.56
CA ALA A 164 8.33 18.32 17.74
C ALA A 164 7.59 19.39 16.95
N ASN A 165 8.17 20.57 16.76
CA ASN A 165 7.46 21.74 16.22
C ASN A 165 7.87 22.13 14.80
N PHE A 166 9.11 21.80 14.38
CA PHE A 166 9.67 22.32 13.14
C PHE A 166 10.10 21.20 12.18
N ILE A 167 11.09 20.40 12.55
CA ILE A 167 11.72 19.40 11.68
C ILE A 167 12.25 18.23 12.50
N ILE A 168 12.03 16.99 12.07
CA ILE A 168 12.67 15.84 12.71
C ILE A 168 14.19 15.96 12.54
N LEU A 169 14.90 16.15 13.65
CA LEU A 169 16.37 16.10 13.66
C LEU A 169 16.83 14.63 13.70
N PRO A 170 18.00 14.30 13.09
CA PRO A 170 18.62 12.98 13.24
C PRO A 170 19.18 12.73 14.65
N PHE A 171 19.06 13.71 15.54
CA PHE A 171 19.46 13.66 16.94
C PHE A 171 18.23 13.60 17.83
N TRP A 172 18.36 12.89 18.93
CA TRP A 172 17.27 12.65 19.86
C TRP A 172 17.69 12.93 21.30
N GLU A 173 16.75 13.41 22.11
CA GLU A 173 16.97 13.80 23.51
C GLU A 173 17.53 12.66 24.36
N ILE A 174 17.14 11.42 24.07
CA ILE A 174 17.67 10.24 24.77
C ILE A 174 19.21 10.09 24.66
N ARG A 175 19.82 10.54 23.55
CA ARG A 175 21.29 10.56 23.42
C ARG A 175 21.92 11.60 24.33
N MET A 176 21.21 12.69 24.63
CA MET A 176 21.68 13.73 25.56
C MET A 176 21.54 13.30 27.02
N ALA A 177 20.59 12.41 27.32
CA ALA A 177 20.48 11.79 28.63
C ALA A 177 21.75 11.00 29.01
N PHE A 178 22.52 10.49 28.04
CA PHE A 178 23.81 9.83 28.28
C PHE A 178 24.82 10.77 28.96
N PHE A 179 25.04 11.97 28.40
CA PHE A 179 25.99 12.94 28.98
C PHE A 179 25.52 13.47 30.34
N LEU A 180 24.20 13.60 30.54
CA LEU A 180 23.63 13.92 31.85
C LEU A 180 23.88 12.79 32.86
N GLY A 181 23.74 11.53 32.44
CA GLY A 181 24.07 10.36 33.24
C GLY A 181 25.56 10.29 33.61
N LEU A 182 26.44 10.69 32.69
CA LEU A 182 27.88 10.76 32.90
C LEU A 182 28.26 11.85 33.91
N ALA A 183 27.71 13.05 33.74
CA ALA A 183 27.87 14.15 34.69
C ALA A 183 27.42 13.79 36.11
N THR A 184 26.22 13.24 36.23
CA THR A 184 25.66 12.82 37.53
C THR A 184 26.43 11.67 38.16
N SER A 185 27.00 10.76 37.38
CA SER A 185 27.85 9.67 37.91
C SER A 185 29.14 10.19 38.53
N VAL A 186 29.82 11.15 37.89
CA VAL A 186 31.06 11.74 38.42
C VAL A 186 30.79 12.52 39.70
N ILE A 187 29.77 13.38 39.69
CA ILE A 187 29.37 14.15 40.88
C ILE A 187 28.88 13.21 41.99
N GLY A 188 28.11 12.18 41.64
CA GLY A 188 27.61 11.17 42.57
C GLY A 188 28.72 10.38 43.25
N GLY A 189 29.85 10.16 42.57
CA GLY A 189 31.06 9.59 43.17
C GLY A 189 31.59 10.41 44.35
N PHE A 190 31.59 11.75 44.23
CA PHE A 190 31.96 12.62 45.35
C PHE A 190 30.95 12.52 46.50
N GLY A 191 29.65 12.52 46.19
CA GLY A 191 28.60 12.37 47.20
C GLY A 191 28.71 11.08 47.99
N LEU A 192 28.92 9.96 47.28
CA LEU A 192 29.17 8.65 47.89
C LEU A 192 30.43 8.67 48.76
N SER A 193 31.52 9.26 48.27
CA SER A 193 32.78 9.34 49.02
C SER A 193 32.62 10.14 50.33
N SER A 194 31.85 11.24 50.32
CA SER A 194 31.61 12.04 51.52
C SER A 194 30.73 11.29 52.54
N LEU A 195 29.68 10.62 52.08
CA LEU A 195 28.86 9.74 52.93
C LEU A 195 29.72 8.67 53.63
N LEU A 196 30.73 8.15 52.94
CA LEU A 196 31.62 7.12 53.47
C LEU A 196 32.73 7.70 54.37
N ALA A 197 33.22 8.92 54.10
CA ALA A 197 34.27 9.56 54.90
C ALA A 197 33.79 10.04 56.28
N ASN A 198 32.55 10.52 56.39
CA ASN A 198 32.03 11.20 57.60
C ASN A 198 31.69 10.31 58.81
N SER A 199 32.29 9.11 58.97
CA SER A 199 32.18 8.38 60.26
C SER A 199 33.52 7.87 60.72
N GLN A 200 34.22 8.72 61.47
CA GLN A 200 35.29 8.31 62.36
C GLN A 200 34.77 7.72 63.69
N SER A 201 33.44 7.53 63.82
CA SER A 201 32.88 6.83 64.97
C SER A 201 33.39 5.39 65.03
N ASN A 202 33.98 5.02 66.16
CA ASN A 202 34.38 3.64 66.44
C ASN A 202 33.19 2.70 66.66
N SER A 203 31.97 3.21 66.80
CA SER A 203 30.79 2.37 67.01
C SER A 203 30.44 1.53 65.77
N LEU A 204 29.95 0.31 66.02
CA LEU A 204 29.65 -0.71 65.01
C LEU A 204 28.42 -0.34 64.15
N LEU A 205 27.47 0.40 64.74
CA LEU A 205 26.19 0.75 64.10
C LEU A 205 26.33 1.68 62.87
N PRO A 206 27.08 2.81 62.91
CA PRO A 206 27.32 3.64 61.72
C PRO A 206 28.06 2.90 60.60
N LYS A 207 28.96 1.98 60.96
CA LYS A 207 29.68 1.14 60.00
C LYS A 207 28.72 0.17 59.29
N LEU A 208 27.84 -0.49 60.04
CA LEU A 208 26.79 -1.34 59.48
C LEU A 208 25.83 -0.53 58.60
N ILE A 209 25.36 0.63 59.05
CA ILE A 209 24.48 1.51 58.24
C ILE A 209 25.14 1.89 56.92
N LYS A 210 26.44 2.22 56.90
CA LYS A 210 27.18 2.53 55.67
C LYS A 210 27.32 1.34 54.75
N ILE A 211 27.66 0.17 55.30
CA ILE A 211 27.77 -1.07 54.52
C ILE A 211 26.40 -1.39 53.91
N THR A 212 25.32 -1.34 54.69
CA THR A 212 23.95 -1.54 54.21
C THR A 212 23.56 -0.51 53.15
N LEU A 213 23.93 0.77 53.31
CA LEU A 213 23.65 1.82 52.32
C LEU A 213 24.41 1.57 51.01
N VAL A 214 25.69 1.19 51.08
CA VAL A 214 26.49 0.84 49.89
C VAL A 214 25.93 -0.39 49.21
N ILE A 215 25.57 -1.43 49.97
CA ILE A 215 24.91 -2.63 49.45
C ILE A 215 23.58 -2.27 48.79
N ALA A 216 22.76 -1.43 49.41
CA ALA A 216 21.49 -0.98 48.83
C ALA A 216 21.70 -0.16 47.55
N ILE A 217 22.72 0.70 47.50
CA ILE A 217 23.09 1.46 46.30
C ILE A 217 23.56 0.52 45.19
N ILE A 218 24.42 -0.44 45.51
CA ILE A 218 24.89 -1.45 44.56
C ILE A 218 23.70 -2.28 44.08
N LEU A 219 22.87 -2.81 44.97
CA LEU A 219 21.68 -3.59 44.60
C LEU A 219 20.72 -2.77 43.74
N ALA A 220 20.42 -1.52 44.09
CA ALA A 220 19.54 -0.65 43.31
C ALA A 220 20.13 -0.30 41.94
N GLY A 221 21.44 -0.04 41.85
CA GLY A 221 22.14 0.22 40.59
C GLY A 221 22.20 -1.02 39.70
N THR A 222 22.47 -2.19 40.29
CA THR A 222 22.48 -3.48 39.57
C THR A 222 21.07 -3.85 39.14
N LEU A 223 20.05 -3.67 39.99
CA LEU A 223 18.64 -3.88 39.64
C LEU A 223 18.18 -2.92 38.54
N SER A 224 18.56 -1.64 38.58
CA SER A 224 18.26 -0.69 37.50
C SER A 224 18.97 -1.06 36.20
N THR A 225 20.21 -1.53 36.27
CA THR A 225 20.93 -2.04 35.09
C THR A 225 20.29 -3.33 34.57
N PHE A 226 19.86 -4.23 35.44
CA PHE A 226 19.11 -5.43 35.06
C PHE A 226 17.73 -5.07 34.52
N LEU A 227 17.05 -4.05 35.03
CA LEU A 227 15.78 -3.57 34.51
C LEU A 227 15.97 -2.89 33.15
N GLN A 228 17.05 -2.13 32.96
CA GLN A 228 17.40 -1.54 31.65
C GLN A 228 17.81 -2.63 30.65
N TYR A 229 18.52 -3.66 31.12
CA TYR A 229 18.89 -4.83 30.33
C TYR A 229 17.67 -5.69 30.02
N GLU A 230 16.75 -5.87 30.97
CA GLU A 230 15.49 -6.60 30.82
C GLU A 230 14.51 -5.80 29.95
N TYR A 231 14.47 -4.48 30.06
CA TYR A 231 13.73 -3.58 29.19
C TYR A 231 14.34 -3.55 27.79
N GLY A 232 15.67 -3.52 27.68
CA GLY A 232 16.39 -3.68 26.42
C GLY A 232 16.17 -5.07 25.82
N ILE A 233 16.06 -6.10 26.66
CA ILE A 233 15.64 -7.46 26.32
C ILE A 233 14.16 -7.50 26.03
N MET A 234 13.28 -6.67 26.60
CA MET A 234 11.83 -6.71 26.36
C MET A 234 11.47 -5.95 25.10
N LEU A 235 12.04 -4.77 24.89
CA LEU A 235 12.13 -4.13 23.57
C LEU A 235 12.80 -5.09 22.58
N GLY A 236 13.85 -5.76 23.01
CA GLY A 236 14.57 -6.83 22.31
C GLY A 236 13.92 -8.22 22.36
N ARG A 237 12.72 -8.41 22.92
CA ARG A 237 11.96 -9.69 23.02
C ARG A 237 10.57 -9.53 22.44
N SER A 238 10.06 -8.29 22.31
CA SER A 238 9.16 -7.94 21.21
C SER A 238 9.78 -8.35 19.88
N THR A 239 11.12 -8.39 19.84
CA THR A 239 11.91 -9.17 18.89
C THR A 239 12.19 -10.58 19.48
N ALA A 240 11.26 -11.53 19.34
CA ALA A 240 11.36 -12.94 19.75
C ALA A 240 12.78 -13.56 19.66
N VAL A 241 13.17 -14.47 20.55
CA VAL A 241 14.41 -15.26 20.37
C VAL A 241 14.41 -15.82 18.94
N ILE A 242 15.43 -15.50 18.14
CA ILE A 242 15.52 -15.96 16.75
C ILE A 242 15.59 -17.48 16.83
N SER A 243 14.55 -18.14 16.35
CA SER A 243 14.51 -19.60 16.31
C SER A 243 15.55 -20.12 15.33
N GLN A 244 15.99 -21.38 15.49
CA GLN A 244 16.96 -21.99 14.56
C GLN A 244 16.50 -21.89 13.08
N PRO A 245 15.22 -22.13 12.73
CA PRO A 245 14.72 -21.91 11.37
C PRO A 245 14.78 -20.45 10.91
N GLU A 246 14.51 -19.47 11.80
CA GLU A 246 14.65 -18.05 11.45
C GLU A 246 16.13 -17.67 11.23
N TYR A 247 17.06 -18.26 11.98
CA TYR A 247 18.50 -18.03 11.80
C TYR A 247 19.00 -18.58 10.45
N GLU A 248 18.52 -19.75 10.04
CA GLU A 248 18.79 -20.32 8.72
C GLU A 248 18.28 -19.39 7.60
N ALA A 249 17.07 -18.84 7.77
CA ALA A 249 16.51 -17.87 6.82
C ALA A 249 17.33 -16.58 6.76
N ILE A 250 17.77 -16.03 7.90
CA ILE A 250 18.66 -14.86 7.95
C ILE A 250 19.97 -15.14 7.22
N THR A 251 20.56 -16.32 7.44
CA THR A 251 21.81 -16.73 6.79
C THR A 251 21.64 -16.83 5.27
N TYR A 252 20.54 -17.44 4.81
CA TYR A 252 20.19 -17.48 3.39
C TYR A 252 20.03 -16.07 2.79
N LEU A 253 19.24 -15.21 3.42
CA LEU A 253 18.99 -13.83 2.95
C LEU A 253 20.28 -13.01 2.91
N ASN A 254 21.15 -13.15 3.91
CA ASN A 254 22.45 -12.46 3.96
C ASN A 254 23.36 -12.87 2.79
N ASN A 255 23.37 -14.15 2.42
CA ASN A 255 24.11 -14.63 1.25
C ASN A 255 23.54 -14.04 -0.05
N GLU A 256 22.20 -14.00 -0.19
CA GLU A 256 21.55 -13.39 -1.36
C GLU A 256 21.82 -11.88 -1.46
N ILE A 257 21.81 -11.15 -0.34
CA ILE A 257 22.15 -9.71 -0.28
C ILE A 257 23.61 -9.48 -0.68
N THR A 258 24.52 -10.32 -0.18
CA THR A 258 25.94 -10.23 -0.51
C THR A 258 26.18 -10.45 -2.01
N ASN A 259 25.45 -11.39 -2.61
CA ASN A 259 25.54 -11.69 -4.04
C ASN A 259 24.80 -10.65 -4.91
N ASN A 260 23.71 -10.06 -4.40
CA ASN A 260 22.85 -9.13 -5.12
C ASN A 260 22.51 -7.90 -4.24
N PRO A 261 23.46 -6.96 -4.05
CA PRO A 261 23.26 -5.81 -3.17
C PRO A 261 22.18 -4.83 -3.63
N SER A 262 21.65 -4.98 -4.86
CA SER A 262 20.50 -4.21 -5.36
C SER A 262 19.15 -4.87 -5.10
N ALA A 263 19.11 -6.08 -4.52
CA ALA A 263 17.89 -6.82 -4.26
C ALA A 263 16.96 -6.06 -3.30
N VAL A 264 15.66 -6.12 -3.58
CA VAL A 264 14.62 -5.50 -2.75
C VAL A 264 13.86 -6.60 -2.02
N PHE A 265 13.74 -6.49 -0.70
CA PHE A 265 13.08 -7.51 0.10
C PHE A 265 11.72 -7.00 0.61
N TYR A 266 10.65 -7.64 0.14
CA TYR A 266 9.30 -7.45 0.65
C TYR A 266 9.03 -8.48 1.72
N ALA A 267 8.54 -8.05 2.87
CA ALA A 267 8.30 -8.93 4.00
C ALA A 267 6.94 -8.67 4.62
N SER A 268 6.25 -9.71 5.05
CA SER A 268 5.09 -9.52 5.92
C SER A 268 5.48 -8.76 7.20
N PRO A 269 4.53 -8.08 7.87
CA PRO A 269 4.82 -7.38 9.12
C PRO A 269 5.53 -8.26 10.16
N SER A 270 5.23 -9.57 10.19
CA SER A 270 5.86 -10.53 11.09
C SER A 270 7.28 -10.94 10.67
N CYS A 271 7.64 -10.80 9.38
CA CYS A 271 8.94 -11.16 8.81
C CYS A 271 9.89 -9.97 8.61
N ILE A 272 9.41 -8.72 8.69
CA ILE A 272 10.22 -7.49 8.51
C ILE A 272 11.52 -7.55 9.32
N ARG A 273 11.44 -8.04 10.55
CA ARG A 273 12.60 -8.15 11.43
C ARG A 273 13.65 -9.12 10.91
N ILE A 274 13.23 -10.28 10.38
CA ILE A 274 14.13 -11.33 9.88
C ILE A 274 14.94 -10.77 8.72
N VAL A 275 14.27 -10.02 7.83
CA VAL A 275 14.94 -9.33 6.74
C VAL A 275 15.82 -8.18 7.27
N ALA A 276 15.38 -7.38 8.24
CA ALA A 276 16.24 -6.33 8.82
C ALA A 276 17.54 -6.88 9.43
N LEU A 277 17.48 -8.06 10.05
CA LEU A 277 18.63 -8.74 10.64
C LEU A 277 19.61 -9.32 9.61
N SER A 278 19.19 -9.49 8.34
CA SER A 278 20.11 -9.84 7.25
C SER A 278 20.80 -8.62 6.63
N TYR A 279 20.61 -7.42 7.19
CA TYR A 279 21.25 -6.16 6.77
C TYR A 279 21.10 -5.82 5.27
N PRO A 280 19.87 -5.80 4.72
CA PRO A 280 19.65 -5.41 3.34
C PRO A 280 20.05 -3.95 3.12
N SER A 281 20.60 -3.67 1.95
CA SER A 281 20.85 -2.31 1.47
C SER A 281 19.56 -1.48 1.36
N PHE A 282 18.41 -2.13 1.18
CA PHE A 282 17.10 -1.48 1.10
C PHE A 282 15.97 -2.39 1.63
N LEU A 283 15.26 -1.93 2.67
CA LEU A 283 14.09 -2.60 3.24
C LEU A 283 12.85 -1.70 3.11
N PRO A 284 11.97 -1.89 2.11
CA PRO A 284 10.75 -1.12 1.93
C PRO A 284 9.67 -1.55 2.94
N ASN A 285 9.85 -1.24 4.22
CA ASN A 285 8.94 -1.65 5.31
C ASN A 285 7.46 -1.33 5.06
N THR A 286 7.16 -0.29 4.26
CA THR A 286 5.79 0.18 4.03
C THR A 286 5.14 -0.35 2.75
N ARG A 287 5.90 -0.64 1.66
CA ARG A 287 5.31 -1.14 0.38
C ARG A 287 4.71 -2.54 0.51
N ASN A 288 5.12 -3.25 1.55
CA ASN A 288 4.61 -4.57 1.91
C ASN A 288 3.09 -4.57 2.09
N ILE A 289 2.50 -3.48 2.60
CA ILE A 289 1.05 -3.43 2.85
C ILE A 289 0.26 -3.49 1.54
N LEU A 290 0.64 -2.71 0.52
CA LEU A 290 0.00 -2.79 -0.80
C LEU A 290 0.23 -4.13 -1.45
N LEU A 291 1.46 -4.64 -1.40
CA LEU A 291 1.81 -5.91 -2.03
C LEU A 291 0.95 -7.06 -1.49
N LEU A 292 0.76 -7.10 -0.16
CA LEU A 292 0.02 -8.16 0.52
C LEU A 292 -1.50 -8.02 0.35
N SER A 293 -2.02 -6.80 0.22
CA SER A 293 -3.47 -6.55 0.16
C SER A 293 -4.04 -6.37 -1.26
N SER A 294 -3.19 -6.12 -2.26
CA SER A 294 -3.66 -5.90 -3.63
C SER A 294 -4.38 -7.12 -4.18
N ILE A 295 -5.56 -6.87 -4.75
CA ILE A 295 -6.34 -7.84 -5.54
C ILE A 295 -6.11 -7.67 -7.05
N TYR A 296 -5.30 -6.68 -7.46
CA TYR A 296 -5.05 -6.36 -8.86
C TYR A 296 -3.60 -6.66 -9.27
N PRO A 297 -3.38 -7.21 -10.48
CA PRO A 297 -2.04 -7.47 -11.02
C PRO A 297 -1.23 -6.20 -11.19
N ASP A 298 -1.90 -5.10 -11.56
CA ASP A 298 -1.22 -3.87 -11.93
C ASP A 298 -0.44 -3.26 -10.75
N THR A 299 -1.06 -3.29 -9.57
CA THR A 299 -0.42 -2.85 -8.33
C THR A 299 0.79 -3.71 -8.00
N LEU A 300 0.69 -5.04 -8.17
CA LEU A 300 1.78 -5.98 -7.91
C LEU A 300 2.95 -5.71 -8.86
N ALA A 301 2.66 -5.61 -10.15
CA ALA A 301 3.62 -5.33 -11.21
C ALA A 301 4.42 -4.06 -10.93
N ASN A 302 3.73 -2.97 -10.63
CA ASN A 302 4.39 -1.68 -10.39
C ASN A 302 5.27 -1.69 -9.15
N ILE A 303 4.85 -2.37 -8.06
CA ILE A 303 5.67 -2.49 -6.86
C ILE A 303 6.94 -3.29 -7.16
N LEU A 304 6.81 -4.42 -7.87
CA LEU A 304 7.90 -5.35 -8.14
C LEU A 304 8.75 -4.99 -9.39
N SER A 305 8.34 -4.03 -10.21
CA SER A 305 8.98 -3.67 -11.48
C SER A 305 10.38 -3.06 -11.36
N SER A 306 10.72 -2.52 -10.19
CA SER A 306 11.93 -1.71 -10.05
C SER A 306 13.24 -2.53 -10.01
N ARG A 307 13.25 -3.71 -9.38
CA ARG A 307 14.47 -4.53 -9.10
C ARG A 307 14.14 -6.00 -8.84
N SER A 308 15.16 -6.88 -8.90
CA SER A 308 15.05 -8.25 -8.39
C SER A 308 14.51 -8.23 -6.96
N SER A 309 13.39 -8.91 -6.75
CA SER A 309 12.59 -8.75 -5.55
C SER A 309 12.45 -10.09 -4.84
N TYR A 310 12.60 -10.10 -3.51
CA TYR A 310 12.36 -11.28 -2.70
C TYR A 310 11.12 -11.03 -1.86
N VAL A 311 10.21 -12.00 -1.79
CA VAL A 311 9.03 -11.95 -0.92
C VAL A 311 9.21 -12.96 0.21
N VAL A 312 9.24 -12.45 1.45
CA VAL A 312 9.51 -13.21 2.66
C VAL A 312 8.23 -13.28 3.50
N LEU A 313 7.70 -14.48 3.68
CA LEU A 313 6.43 -14.75 4.36
C LEU A 313 6.59 -15.87 5.37
N ARG A 314 5.69 -15.92 6.36
CA ARG A 314 5.49 -17.13 7.16
C ARG A 314 4.52 -18.08 6.45
N PRO A 315 4.64 -19.41 6.65
CA PRO A 315 3.71 -20.39 6.07
C PRO A 315 2.24 -20.09 6.34
N GLU A 316 1.89 -19.66 7.56
CA GLU A 316 0.51 -19.31 7.95
C GLU A 316 -0.04 -18.09 7.19
N GLU A 317 0.84 -17.13 6.83
CA GLU A 317 0.44 -15.91 6.14
C GLU A 317 0.10 -16.18 4.67
N LEU A 318 0.80 -17.13 4.02
CA LEU A 318 0.47 -17.57 2.68
C LEU A 318 -0.98 -18.07 2.61
N SER A 319 -1.43 -18.83 3.62
CA SER A 319 -2.82 -19.28 3.70
C SER A 319 -3.82 -18.13 3.88
N SER A 320 -3.44 -17.08 4.61
CA SER A 320 -4.27 -15.88 4.79
C SER A 320 -4.37 -15.06 3.51
N LEU A 321 -3.28 -14.94 2.75
CA LEU A 321 -3.26 -14.23 1.46
C LEU A 321 -4.15 -14.94 0.43
N THR A 322 -4.15 -16.28 0.40
CA THR A 322 -5.03 -17.07 -0.46
C THR A 322 -6.51 -16.85 -0.09
N LYS A 323 -6.83 -16.77 1.22
CA LYS A 323 -8.19 -16.49 1.69
C LYS A 323 -8.65 -15.06 1.36
N SER A 324 -7.76 -14.07 1.41
CA SER A 324 -8.09 -12.68 1.07
C SER A 324 -8.16 -12.44 -0.45
N LYS A 325 -7.93 -13.47 -1.27
CA LYS A 325 -7.85 -13.37 -2.74
C LYS A 325 -6.81 -12.34 -3.21
N SER A 326 -5.74 -12.16 -2.42
CA SER A 326 -4.62 -11.30 -2.79
C SER A 326 -4.01 -11.81 -4.10
N TYR A 327 -3.78 -10.91 -5.06
CA TYR A 327 -3.13 -11.26 -6.32
C TYR A 327 -1.73 -11.82 -6.08
N LEU A 328 -1.04 -11.35 -5.03
CA LEU A 328 0.26 -11.90 -4.63
C LEU A 328 0.15 -13.40 -4.32
N ALA A 329 -0.87 -13.88 -3.61
CA ALA A 329 -1.00 -15.32 -3.33
C ALA A 329 -1.16 -16.14 -4.62
N TYR A 330 -1.96 -15.66 -5.56
CA TYR A 330 -2.09 -16.29 -6.87
C TYR A 330 -0.74 -16.32 -7.59
N PHE A 331 -0.03 -15.18 -7.62
CA PHE A 331 1.27 -15.08 -8.25
C PHE A 331 2.33 -16.01 -7.62
N LEU A 332 2.40 -16.07 -6.28
CA LEU A 332 3.35 -16.90 -5.56
C LEU A 332 3.13 -18.41 -5.75
N ASN A 333 1.89 -18.85 -6.04
CA ASN A 333 1.62 -20.25 -6.37
C ASN A 333 2.33 -20.73 -7.64
N PHE A 334 2.77 -19.81 -8.50
CA PHE A 334 3.54 -20.13 -9.72
C PHE A 334 5.05 -20.06 -9.53
N LEU A 335 5.51 -19.67 -8.34
CA LEU A 335 6.92 -19.57 -8.04
C LEU A 335 7.34 -20.69 -7.11
N SER A 336 8.42 -21.37 -7.46
CA SER A 336 9.09 -22.27 -6.51
C SER A 336 9.74 -21.43 -5.41
N PRO A 337 9.53 -21.76 -4.12
CA PRO A 337 10.20 -21.04 -3.04
C PRO A 337 11.72 -21.25 -3.16
N ALA A 338 12.47 -20.15 -3.16
CA ALA A 338 13.92 -20.16 -3.21
C ALA A 338 14.53 -20.62 -1.86
N PHE A 339 13.77 -20.45 -0.77
CA PHE A 339 14.05 -21.00 0.53
C PHE A 339 12.73 -21.34 1.23
N ASN A 340 12.65 -22.47 1.92
CA ASN A 340 11.45 -22.89 2.64
C ASN A 340 11.83 -23.74 3.86
N ASN A 341 11.41 -23.31 5.05
CA ASN A 341 11.49 -24.11 6.26
C ASN A 341 10.22 -23.91 7.12
N SER A 342 10.22 -24.47 8.34
CA SER A 342 9.05 -24.43 9.22
C SER A 342 8.64 -23.04 9.69
N ALA A 343 9.50 -22.02 9.57
CA ALA A 343 9.21 -20.66 10.02
C ALA A 343 9.04 -19.66 8.87
N ILE A 344 9.82 -19.80 7.78
CA ILE A 344 9.94 -18.80 6.73
C ILE A 344 9.97 -19.43 5.34
N ILE A 345 9.26 -18.79 4.44
CA ILE A 345 9.26 -19.05 3.00
C ILE A 345 9.78 -17.79 2.30
N VAL A 346 10.77 -17.95 1.43
CA VAL A 346 11.32 -16.89 0.59
C VAL A 346 11.05 -17.22 -0.87
N TYR A 347 10.35 -16.34 -1.55
CA TYR A 347 10.16 -16.41 -3.00
C TYR A 347 11.10 -15.41 -3.67
N LYS A 348 11.81 -15.86 -4.71
CA LYS A 348 12.61 -14.99 -5.56
C LYS A 348 11.78 -14.60 -6.77
N ILE A 349 11.62 -13.30 -6.99
CA ILE A 349 10.85 -12.74 -8.09
C ILE A 349 11.82 -12.04 -9.04
N SER A 350 11.86 -12.53 -10.27
CA SER A 350 12.56 -11.89 -11.38
C SER A 350 12.02 -10.47 -11.62
N LYS A 351 12.86 -9.58 -12.16
CA LYS A 351 12.48 -8.18 -12.39
C LYS A 351 11.22 -8.11 -13.27
N LEU A 352 10.17 -7.44 -12.81
CA LEU A 352 8.95 -7.23 -13.60
C LEU A 352 9.11 -6.01 -14.52
N GLY A 353 8.45 -5.99 -15.67
CA GLY A 353 8.33 -4.80 -16.50
C GLY A 353 7.37 -3.78 -15.87
N CYS A 354 7.57 -2.49 -16.16
CA CYS A 354 6.60 -1.45 -15.79
C CYS A 354 5.34 -1.55 -16.66
N ILE A 355 4.21 -1.08 -16.14
CA ILE A 355 2.98 -0.91 -16.91
C ILE A 355 3.01 0.46 -17.59
N ASP A 356 2.58 0.53 -18.85
CA ASP A 356 2.31 1.80 -19.52
C ASP A 356 0.95 2.36 -19.10
N ASP A 357 0.88 3.65 -18.79
CA ASP A 357 -0.34 4.40 -18.44
C ASP A 357 -1.45 4.26 -19.52
N ALA A 358 -1.04 4.02 -20.77
CA ALA A 358 -1.94 3.78 -21.91
C ALA A 358 -2.24 2.29 -22.16
N SER A 359 -1.53 1.36 -21.51
CA SER A 359 -1.69 -0.08 -21.71
C SER A 359 -2.34 -0.76 -20.51
N ASN A 360 -3.18 -1.76 -20.77
CA ASN A 360 -3.80 -2.54 -19.70
C ASN A 360 -2.94 -3.77 -19.34
N ILE A 361 -1.71 -3.93 -19.85
CA ILE A 361 -0.96 -5.21 -19.82
C ILE A 361 0.23 -5.13 -18.87
N THR A 362 0.42 -6.17 -18.05
CA THR A 362 1.65 -6.36 -17.28
C THR A 362 2.58 -7.34 -17.99
N LEU A 363 3.81 -6.90 -18.29
CA LEU A 363 4.88 -7.76 -18.81
C LEU A 363 5.84 -8.20 -17.69
N ILE A 364 6.08 -9.50 -17.57
CA ILE A 364 7.13 -10.12 -16.75
C ILE A 364 8.22 -10.65 -17.67
N THR A 365 9.47 -10.33 -17.34
CA THR A 365 10.65 -10.90 -18.00
C THR A 365 11.41 -11.76 -17.00
N GLU A 366 11.54 -13.06 -17.26
CA GLU A 366 12.44 -13.93 -16.49
C GLU A 366 13.89 -13.80 -17.03
N GLY A 367 14.80 -13.38 -16.14
CA GLY A 367 16.25 -13.48 -16.33
C GLY A 367 16.97 -12.22 -16.85
N TYR A 368 16.45 -11.51 -17.85
CA TYR A 368 17.25 -10.46 -18.53
C TYR A 368 17.31 -9.10 -17.80
N ASP A 369 18.42 -8.37 -17.97
CA ASP A 369 18.48 -6.94 -17.60
C ASP A 369 17.53 -6.14 -18.50
N TYR A 370 16.52 -5.53 -17.88
CA TYR A 370 15.51 -4.67 -18.49
C TYR A 370 16.11 -3.61 -19.44
N THR A 371 17.33 -3.12 -19.19
CA THR A 371 18.03 -2.17 -20.07
C THR A 371 18.29 -2.72 -21.48
N THR A 372 18.57 -4.02 -21.60
CA THR A 372 18.83 -4.67 -22.90
C THR A 372 17.52 -4.99 -23.62
N PHE A 373 16.47 -5.36 -22.89
CA PHE A 373 15.11 -5.51 -23.44
C PHE A 373 14.54 -4.17 -23.93
N THR A 374 14.68 -3.11 -23.14
CA THR A 374 14.33 -1.75 -23.58
C THR A 374 15.20 -1.30 -24.74
N ALA A 375 16.50 -1.62 -24.78
CA ALA A 375 17.35 -1.36 -25.95
C ALA A 375 16.89 -2.14 -27.20
N LEU A 376 16.45 -3.39 -27.06
CA LEU A 376 15.88 -4.21 -28.14
C LEU A 376 14.57 -3.63 -28.69
N LEU A 377 13.71 -3.09 -27.83
CA LEU A 377 12.45 -2.44 -28.22
C LEU A 377 12.66 -1.00 -28.74
N SER A 378 13.52 -0.21 -28.10
CA SER A 378 13.77 1.20 -28.42
C SER A 378 14.60 1.37 -29.69
N SER A 379 15.52 0.45 -29.99
CA SER A 379 16.37 0.51 -31.19
C SER A 379 15.66 0.13 -32.49
N GLY A 380 14.54 -0.60 -32.42
CA GLY A 380 13.81 -1.07 -33.61
C GLY A 380 12.47 -0.36 -33.88
N VAL A 381 11.76 0.08 -32.83
CA VAL A 381 10.34 0.48 -32.96
C VAL A 381 10.16 2.00 -33.02
N ALA A 382 10.96 2.78 -32.29
CA ALA A 382 10.73 4.23 -32.18
C ALA A 382 11.00 5.01 -33.48
N PHE A 383 11.91 4.53 -34.34
CA PHE A 383 12.32 5.29 -35.53
C PHE A 383 11.57 4.90 -36.82
N ASP A 384 11.11 3.65 -36.94
CA ASP A 384 10.50 3.13 -38.17
C ASP A 384 8.95 3.17 -38.13
N VAL A 385 8.34 3.05 -36.93
CA VAL A 385 6.88 3.17 -36.77
C VAL A 385 6.42 4.64 -36.83
N MET A 386 7.20 5.59 -36.28
CA MET A 386 6.84 7.02 -36.37
C MET A 386 7.02 7.61 -37.78
N ASN A 387 7.92 7.07 -38.60
CA ASN A 387 8.14 7.57 -39.96
C ASN A 387 7.27 6.92 -41.04
N ARG A 388 6.76 5.69 -40.84
CA ARG A 388 5.91 5.03 -41.86
C ARG A 388 4.41 5.27 -41.71
N TYR A 389 3.94 5.77 -40.56
CA TYR A 389 2.51 5.97 -40.31
C TYR A 389 2.04 7.44 -40.37
N SER A 390 2.93 8.38 -40.70
CA SER A 390 2.57 9.79 -40.96
C SER A 390 2.18 10.06 -42.43
N GLY A 391 2.22 9.05 -43.31
CA GLY A 391 1.91 9.18 -44.73
C GLY A 391 0.79 8.26 -45.20
N SER A 392 -0.43 8.81 -45.33
CA SER A 392 -1.49 8.45 -46.29
C SER A 392 -1.37 7.06 -46.97
N LEU A 393 -2.05 6.05 -46.43
CA LEU A 393 -2.50 4.90 -47.23
C LEU A 393 -3.94 4.51 -46.86
N SER A 394 -4.82 4.68 -47.85
CA SER A 394 -6.20 4.18 -47.88
C SER A 394 -6.26 2.66 -47.69
N PRO A 395 -7.22 2.11 -46.92
CA PRO A 395 -7.31 0.68 -46.69
C PRO A 395 -7.76 -0.05 -47.96
N LYS A 396 -6.82 -0.72 -48.63
CA LYS A 396 -7.16 -1.75 -49.62
C LYS A 396 -7.51 -3.04 -48.89
N ARG A 397 -8.78 -3.43 -49.04
CA ARG A 397 -9.38 -4.71 -48.67
C ARG A 397 -8.47 -5.90 -49.00
N ILE A 398 -8.09 -6.66 -47.98
CA ILE A 398 -7.84 -8.09 -48.10
C ILE A 398 -8.90 -8.75 -47.22
N GLY A 399 -9.79 -9.50 -47.87
CA GLY A 399 -11.01 -10.00 -47.29
C GLY A 399 -10.78 -11.09 -46.26
N ILE A 400 -11.12 -10.76 -45.02
CA ILE A 400 -11.77 -11.70 -44.11
C ILE A 400 -13.13 -11.08 -43.83
N ILE A 401 -14.20 -11.85 -43.98
CA ILE A 401 -15.55 -11.47 -43.54
C ILE A 401 -15.50 -11.44 -42.01
N SER A 402 -14.95 -10.38 -41.43
CA SER A 402 -15.27 -10.00 -40.06
C SER A 402 -16.60 -9.28 -40.13
N ASP A 403 -17.62 -9.95 -39.62
CA ASP A 403 -18.90 -9.32 -39.32
C ASP A 403 -18.59 -8.20 -38.32
N SER A 404 -18.66 -6.95 -38.79
CA SER A 404 -18.21 -5.76 -38.09
C SER A 404 -19.20 -5.39 -36.97
N ARG A 405 -19.27 -6.23 -35.94
CA ARG A 405 -19.90 -5.93 -34.65
C ARG A 405 -18.80 -5.88 -33.61
N ALA A 406 -18.37 -4.67 -33.29
CA ALA A 406 -17.46 -4.43 -32.17
C ALA A 406 -18.20 -4.81 -30.88
N GLY A 407 -17.81 -5.95 -30.32
CA GLY A 407 -18.31 -6.50 -29.05
C GLY A 407 -17.41 -7.67 -28.67
N TYR A 408 -17.07 -7.76 -27.39
CA TYR A 408 -16.23 -8.77 -26.73
C TYR A 408 -16.21 -10.14 -27.44
N GLN A 409 -15.02 -10.72 -27.60
CA GLN A 409 -14.92 -12.12 -28.00
C GLN A 409 -15.38 -13.01 -26.84
N GLU A 410 -16.62 -13.48 -26.91
CA GLU A 410 -17.04 -14.70 -26.22
C GLU A 410 -16.04 -15.83 -26.52
N ASP A 411 -15.78 -16.71 -25.55
CA ASP A 411 -15.02 -17.94 -25.78
C ASP A 411 -15.53 -18.57 -27.09
N PRO A 412 -14.65 -18.79 -28.09
CA PRO A 412 -15.06 -19.30 -29.40
C PRO A 412 -15.90 -20.58 -29.32
N LEU A 413 -15.68 -21.42 -28.29
CA LEU A 413 -16.46 -22.63 -28.05
C LEU A 413 -17.89 -22.29 -27.59
N ILE A 414 -18.02 -21.38 -26.62
CA ILE A 414 -19.31 -20.86 -26.13
C ILE A 414 -20.07 -20.19 -27.27
N ARG A 415 -19.39 -19.32 -28.03
CA ARG A 415 -19.97 -18.64 -29.18
C ARG A 415 -20.45 -19.63 -30.23
N SER A 416 -19.64 -20.64 -30.53
CA SER A 416 -20.01 -21.68 -31.50
C SER A 416 -21.23 -22.48 -31.03
N GLU A 417 -21.38 -22.71 -29.73
CA GLU A 417 -22.49 -23.46 -29.17
C GLU A 417 -23.79 -22.65 -29.18
N ILE A 418 -23.70 -21.35 -28.84
CA ILE A 418 -24.81 -20.40 -28.95
C ILE A 418 -25.23 -20.25 -30.42
N ASP A 419 -24.29 -19.98 -31.33
CA ASP A 419 -24.57 -19.79 -32.75
C ASP A 419 -25.10 -21.08 -33.41
N ARG A 420 -24.64 -22.28 -32.98
CA ARG A 420 -25.16 -23.58 -33.44
C ARG A 420 -26.61 -23.81 -32.99
N SER A 421 -26.94 -23.40 -31.77
CA SER A 421 -28.24 -23.69 -31.17
C SER A 421 -29.31 -22.66 -31.51
N LEU A 422 -28.93 -21.38 -31.63
CA LEU A 422 -29.84 -20.25 -31.89
C LEU A 422 -29.80 -19.77 -33.35
N GLY A 423 -28.75 -20.10 -34.10
CA GLY A 423 -28.47 -19.49 -35.41
C GLY A 423 -27.86 -18.10 -35.29
N LYS A 424 -27.16 -17.63 -36.33
CA LYS A 424 -26.66 -16.24 -36.39
C LYS A 424 -27.82 -15.28 -36.62
N GLY A 425 -28.42 -14.71 -35.58
CA GLY A 425 -29.47 -13.70 -35.75
C GLY A 425 -30.44 -13.51 -34.59
N GLU A 426 -31.59 -12.94 -34.93
CA GLU A 426 -32.75 -12.77 -34.06
C GLU A 426 -33.54 -14.08 -33.96
N VAL A 427 -33.84 -14.51 -32.74
CA VAL A 427 -34.60 -15.73 -32.46
C VAL A 427 -35.99 -15.36 -32.00
N ASN A 428 -37.01 -15.90 -32.68
CA ASN A 428 -38.41 -15.73 -32.31
C ASN A 428 -38.88 -16.89 -31.43
N LEU A 429 -39.25 -16.57 -30.19
CA LEU A 429 -39.72 -17.50 -29.18
C LEU A 429 -41.26 -17.42 -29.12
N SER A 430 -41.91 -18.49 -29.56
CA SER A 430 -43.33 -18.75 -29.27
C SER A 430 -43.43 -19.50 -27.94
N GLU A 431 -44.59 -19.45 -27.28
CA GLU A 431 -44.85 -20.12 -25.99
C GLU A 431 -44.54 -21.64 -25.98
N SER A 432 -44.41 -22.24 -27.17
CA SER A 432 -44.06 -23.64 -27.41
C SER A 432 -42.60 -23.92 -27.76
N ARG A 433 -41.79 -22.90 -28.11
CA ARG A 433 -40.40 -23.09 -28.57
C ARG A 433 -39.41 -22.74 -27.47
N ARG A 434 -38.53 -23.69 -27.17
CA ARG A 434 -37.42 -23.54 -26.22
C ARG A 434 -36.12 -23.97 -26.86
N TYR A 435 -35.04 -23.35 -26.41
CA TYR A 435 -33.69 -23.75 -26.78
C TYR A 435 -32.94 -24.21 -25.55
N TYR A 436 -32.14 -25.26 -25.73
CA TYR A 436 -31.36 -25.87 -24.68
C TYR A 436 -29.88 -25.66 -25.02
N LEU A 437 -29.15 -24.99 -24.14
CA LEU A 437 -27.71 -24.84 -24.21
C LEU A 437 -27.07 -25.68 -23.11
N ASN A 438 -25.77 -25.98 -23.20
CA ASN A 438 -25.05 -26.63 -22.11
C ASN A 438 -25.08 -25.76 -20.83
N GLY A 439 -25.42 -26.38 -19.70
CA GLY A 439 -25.51 -25.71 -18.41
C GLY A 439 -24.16 -25.26 -17.87
N SER A 440 -23.05 -25.87 -18.32
CA SER A 440 -21.69 -25.46 -17.92
C SER A 440 -21.28 -24.08 -18.42
N LEU A 441 -22.08 -23.46 -19.31
CA LEU A 441 -21.88 -22.07 -19.73
C LEU A 441 -22.08 -21.08 -18.57
N ILE A 442 -22.89 -21.43 -17.58
CA ILE A 442 -23.14 -20.62 -16.39
C ILE A 442 -22.13 -21.01 -15.29
N SER A 443 -21.29 -20.07 -14.89
CA SER A 443 -20.36 -20.24 -13.76
C SER A 443 -21.12 -20.39 -12.44
N ARG A 444 -20.62 -21.24 -11.54
CA ARG A 444 -21.18 -21.46 -10.19
C ARG A 444 -20.75 -20.38 -9.17
N GLU A 445 -19.63 -19.72 -9.43
CA GLU A 445 -19.05 -18.70 -8.54
C GLU A 445 -19.57 -17.29 -8.85
N GLY A 446 -19.96 -17.04 -10.11
CA GLY A 446 -20.48 -15.76 -10.56
C GLY A 446 -20.24 -15.55 -12.05
N GLY A 447 -21.06 -14.72 -12.69
CA GLY A 447 -21.03 -14.52 -14.13
C GLY A 447 -21.89 -13.35 -14.59
N THR A 448 -21.96 -13.18 -15.90
CA THR A 448 -22.80 -12.18 -16.57
C THR A 448 -23.64 -12.84 -17.65
N ILE A 449 -24.94 -12.58 -17.64
CA ILE A 449 -25.86 -12.95 -18.71
C ILE A 449 -26.37 -11.67 -19.34
N GLN A 450 -26.18 -11.50 -20.64
CA GLN A 450 -26.53 -10.29 -21.36
C GLN A 450 -27.20 -10.62 -22.69
N LEU A 451 -28.28 -9.92 -23.02
CA LEU A 451 -28.98 -10.12 -24.28
C LEU A 451 -29.87 -8.93 -24.63
N TRP A 452 -30.26 -8.86 -25.90
CA TRP A 452 -31.40 -8.06 -26.31
C TRP A 452 -32.67 -8.90 -26.30
N VAL A 453 -33.75 -8.35 -25.76
CA VAL A 453 -35.06 -8.98 -25.64
C VAL A 453 -36.17 -8.06 -26.13
N ASN A 454 -37.20 -8.63 -26.78
CA ASN A 454 -38.39 -7.95 -27.26
C ASN A 454 -39.62 -8.74 -26.81
N PRO A 455 -40.15 -8.49 -25.60
CA PRO A 455 -41.34 -9.18 -25.10
C PRO A 455 -42.54 -8.87 -25.99
N SER A 456 -43.33 -9.87 -26.39
CA SER A 456 -44.51 -9.64 -27.24
C SER A 456 -45.77 -9.28 -26.45
N ARG A 457 -45.79 -9.55 -25.14
CA ARG A 457 -46.88 -9.20 -24.23
C ARG A 457 -46.39 -9.07 -22.79
N GLN A 458 -47.18 -8.42 -21.96
CA GLN A 458 -46.90 -8.26 -20.54
C GLN A 458 -47.37 -9.51 -19.78
N GLN A 459 -46.42 -10.29 -19.28
CA GLN A 459 -46.68 -11.53 -18.52
C GLN A 459 -45.47 -11.92 -17.67
N THR A 460 -45.70 -12.76 -16.66
CA THR A 460 -44.60 -13.42 -15.95
C THR A 460 -44.07 -14.58 -16.78
N SER A 461 -42.84 -14.46 -17.30
CA SER A 461 -42.22 -15.50 -18.12
C SER A 461 -40.70 -15.55 -18.00
N HIS A 462 -40.10 -16.73 -18.13
CA HIS A 462 -38.65 -16.93 -18.05
C HIS A 462 -38.01 -16.76 -19.43
N ILE A 463 -37.12 -15.77 -19.53
CA ILE A 463 -36.30 -15.53 -20.72
C ILE A 463 -35.16 -16.55 -20.73
N ILE A 464 -34.48 -16.71 -19.60
CA ILE A 464 -33.40 -17.67 -19.36
C ILE A 464 -33.64 -18.34 -18.02
N TRP A 465 -33.45 -19.66 -17.93
CA TRP A 465 -33.60 -20.44 -16.70
C TRP A 465 -32.58 -21.58 -16.62
N ILE A 466 -31.98 -21.76 -15.45
CA ILE A 466 -31.24 -22.97 -15.04
C ILE A 466 -31.56 -23.26 -13.57
N GLY A 467 -31.76 -24.53 -13.22
CA GLY A 467 -32.04 -24.87 -11.83
C GLY A 467 -32.08 -26.37 -11.56
N GLU A 468 -32.54 -26.76 -10.38
CA GLU A 468 -32.75 -28.16 -10.01
C GLU A 468 -33.76 -28.82 -10.96
N SER A 469 -33.61 -30.12 -11.24
CA SER A 469 -34.49 -30.87 -12.15
C SER A 469 -35.96 -30.87 -11.77
N LYS A 470 -36.27 -30.56 -10.50
CA LYS A 470 -37.62 -30.42 -9.93
C LYS A 470 -37.99 -28.96 -9.61
N GLY A 471 -37.16 -27.99 -9.98
CA GLY A 471 -37.43 -26.57 -9.76
C GLY A 471 -38.72 -26.13 -10.45
N ASP A 472 -39.56 -25.38 -9.74
CA ASP A 472 -40.86 -24.93 -10.26
C ASP A 472 -40.78 -23.53 -10.91
N GLY A 473 -39.63 -22.86 -10.81
CA GLY A 473 -39.40 -21.51 -11.34
C GLY A 473 -39.89 -20.38 -10.43
N PHE A 474 -40.31 -20.67 -9.18
CA PHE A 474 -40.87 -19.67 -8.26
C PHE A 474 -39.87 -19.05 -7.28
N GLY A 475 -38.59 -19.37 -7.39
CA GLY A 475 -37.53 -18.85 -6.53
C GLY A 475 -37.49 -19.54 -5.16
N ARG A 476 -37.76 -20.85 -5.13
CA ARG A 476 -37.78 -21.67 -3.89
C ARG A 476 -36.71 -22.77 -3.89
N GLU A 477 -36.17 -23.11 -5.05
CA GLU A 477 -35.15 -24.13 -5.23
C GLU A 477 -33.79 -23.52 -5.63
N GLN A 478 -32.83 -24.39 -5.92
CA GLN A 478 -31.55 -24.04 -6.57
C GLN A 478 -31.81 -23.61 -8.00
N GLU A 479 -31.85 -22.31 -8.26
CA GLU A 479 -32.08 -21.81 -9.60
C GLU A 479 -31.53 -20.40 -9.83
N LEU A 480 -31.33 -20.12 -11.11
CA LEU A 480 -31.00 -18.82 -11.65
C LEU A 480 -31.93 -18.58 -12.82
N HIS A 481 -32.61 -17.43 -12.84
CA HIS A 481 -33.45 -17.07 -13.97
C HIS A 481 -33.54 -15.57 -14.21
N LEU A 482 -33.65 -15.22 -15.50
CA LEU A 482 -33.97 -13.89 -15.97
C LEU A 482 -35.37 -13.92 -16.58
N SER A 483 -36.23 -13.00 -16.17
CA SER A 483 -37.67 -13.07 -16.42
C SER A 483 -38.28 -11.72 -16.76
N THR A 484 -39.41 -11.75 -17.45
CA THR A 484 -40.41 -10.67 -17.41
C THR A 484 -41.41 -10.92 -16.30
N LEU A 485 -42.05 -9.86 -15.80
CA LEU A 485 -43.16 -9.92 -14.87
C LEU A 485 -44.46 -9.40 -15.51
N ASP A 486 -45.60 -9.86 -14.99
CA ASP A 486 -46.93 -9.34 -15.29
C ASP A 486 -47.14 -7.89 -14.83
N THR A 487 -46.26 -7.37 -13.96
CA THR A 487 -46.16 -5.95 -13.61
C THR A 487 -45.55 -5.08 -14.72
N GLY A 488 -45.03 -5.71 -15.79
CA GLY A 488 -44.34 -5.00 -16.86
C GLY A 488 -42.90 -4.65 -16.52
N GLU A 489 -42.29 -5.36 -15.57
CA GLU A 489 -40.89 -5.19 -15.16
C GLU A 489 -40.03 -6.39 -15.55
N PHE A 490 -38.72 -6.21 -15.60
CA PHE A 490 -37.78 -7.33 -15.65
C PHE A 490 -37.42 -7.81 -14.24
N ALA A 491 -37.07 -9.08 -14.12
CA ALA A 491 -36.62 -9.67 -12.87
C ALA A 491 -35.46 -10.63 -13.09
N ALA A 492 -34.53 -10.65 -12.14
CA ALA A 492 -33.47 -11.65 -12.06
C ALA A 492 -33.48 -12.32 -10.69
N TYR A 493 -33.40 -13.64 -10.68
CA TYR A 493 -33.35 -14.45 -9.47
C TYR A 493 -32.07 -15.28 -9.43
N PHE A 494 -31.50 -15.40 -8.23
CA PHE A 494 -30.43 -16.34 -7.94
C PHE A 494 -30.57 -16.81 -6.48
N GLY A 495 -30.72 -18.12 -6.27
CA GLY A 495 -30.89 -18.66 -4.91
C GLY A 495 -31.04 -20.17 -4.85
N ASP A 496 -31.09 -20.70 -3.61
CA ASP A 496 -31.19 -22.14 -3.30
C ASP A 496 -32.32 -22.50 -2.32
N GLY A 497 -33.26 -21.58 -2.12
CA GLY A 497 -34.33 -21.67 -1.12
C GLY A 497 -33.94 -21.19 0.28
N SER A 498 -32.66 -21.32 0.67
CA SER A 498 -32.14 -20.86 1.98
C SER A 498 -31.49 -19.46 1.87
N SER A 499 -30.71 -19.26 0.82
CA SER A 499 -30.09 -18.00 0.43
C SER A 499 -30.61 -17.62 -0.94
N ARG A 500 -31.12 -16.40 -1.10
CA ARG A 500 -31.69 -15.95 -2.38
C ARG A 500 -31.69 -14.45 -2.53
N ILE A 501 -31.70 -14.01 -3.78
CA ILE A 501 -31.96 -12.64 -4.16
C ILE A 501 -32.93 -12.61 -5.36
N LEU A 502 -33.87 -11.66 -5.31
CA LEU A 502 -34.79 -11.34 -6.40
C LEU A 502 -34.66 -9.86 -6.71
N LEU A 503 -34.02 -9.56 -7.83
CA LEU A 503 -33.86 -8.21 -8.36
C LEU A 503 -35.03 -7.93 -9.30
N LYS A 504 -35.67 -6.77 -9.15
CA LYS A 504 -36.78 -6.32 -10.00
C LYS A 504 -36.57 -4.88 -10.40
N GLY A 505 -36.86 -4.56 -11.66
CA GLY A 505 -36.80 -3.19 -12.14
C GLY A 505 -36.81 -3.10 -13.67
N GLY A 506 -36.85 -1.87 -14.18
CA GLY A 506 -36.91 -1.58 -15.60
C GLY A 506 -38.26 -1.94 -16.22
N LYS A 507 -39.10 -0.92 -16.44
CA LYS A 507 -40.40 -1.12 -17.09
C LYS A 507 -40.22 -1.40 -18.58
N TYR A 508 -41.01 -2.32 -19.12
CA TYR A 508 -41.04 -2.62 -20.54
C TYR A 508 -42.43 -2.45 -21.14
N VAL A 509 -42.46 -2.09 -22.42
CA VAL A 509 -43.64 -2.05 -23.27
C VAL A 509 -43.52 -3.19 -24.27
N PRO A 510 -44.53 -4.06 -24.40
CA PRO A 510 -44.52 -5.11 -25.40
C PRO A 510 -44.23 -4.59 -26.82
N GLY A 511 -43.39 -5.31 -27.56
CA GLY A 511 -42.97 -4.96 -28.91
C GLY A 511 -41.69 -4.12 -29.00
N ASN A 512 -41.18 -3.58 -27.89
CA ASN A 512 -39.93 -2.82 -27.85
C ASN A 512 -38.71 -3.69 -27.52
N TRP A 513 -37.54 -3.29 -28.04
CA TRP A 513 -36.26 -3.94 -27.73
C TRP A 513 -35.64 -3.37 -26.45
N TYR A 514 -35.15 -4.25 -25.59
CA TYR A 514 -34.46 -3.93 -24.36
C TYR A 514 -33.17 -4.72 -24.28
N HIS A 515 -32.10 -4.07 -23.83
CA HIS A 515 -30.85 -4.71 -23.53
C HIS A 515 -30.81 -5.08 -22.05
N LEU A 516 -30.89 -6.37 -21.73
CA LEU A 516 -30.83 -6.86 -20.37
C LEU A 516 -29.42 -7.33 -20.02
N THR A 517 -28.98 -7.03 -18.81
CA THR A 517 -27.77 -7.62 -18.25
C THR A 517 -28.00 -8.01 -16.80
N PHE A 518 -27.66 -9.26 -16.46
CA PHE A 518 -27.69 -9.76 -15.10
C PHE A 518 -26.29 -10.19 -14.69
N ILE A 519 -25.76 -9.50 -13.68
CA ILE A 519 -24.54 -9.90 -12.98
C ILE A 519 -24.96 -10.67 -11.72
N TYR A 520 -24.36 -11.83 -11.53
CA TYR A 520 -24.51 -12.60 -10.29
C TYR A 520 -23.15 -12.98 -9.74
N ARG A 521 -23.02 -12.96 -8.40
CA ARG A 521 -21.83 -13.43 -7.69
C ARG A 521 -22.27 -14.23 -6.47
N ASN A 522 -21.79 -15.45 -6.37
CA ASN A 522 -22.02 -16.30 -5.21
C ASN A 522 -21.33 -15.69 -3.99
N ASN A 523 -22.03 -15.62 -2.85
CA ASN A 523 -21.57 -14.92 -1.65
C ASN A 523 -21.08 -13.48 -1.95
N GLY A 524 -21.87 -12.72 -2.72
CA GLY A 524 -21.48 -11.42 -3.25
C GLY A 524 -22.66 -10.56 -3.68
N ILE A 525 -22.38 -9.54 -4.49
CA ILE A 525 -23.38 -8.60 -5.01
C ILE A 525 -23.88 -9.08 -6.37
N CYS A 526 -25.20 -9.11 -6.53
CA CYS A 526 -25.89 -9.31 -7.80
C CYS A 526 -26.49 -7.98 -8.26
N LYS A 527 -26.55 -7.76 -9.58
CA LYS A 527 -27.04 -6.51 -10.18
C LYS A 527 -27.83 -6.80 -11.47
N LEU A 528 -28.92 -6.08 -11.68
CA LEU A 528 -29.76 -6.14 -12.87
C LEU A 528 -29.71 -4.81 -13.61
N TYR A 529 -29.49 -4.86 -14.93
CA TYR A 529 -29.44 -3.71 -15.81
C TYR A 529 -30.43 -3.85 -16.94
N VAL A 530 -30.99 -2.71 -17.34
CA VAL A 530 -31.85 -2.56 -18.51
C VAL A 530 -31.34 -1.36 -19.29
N ASN A 531 -31.02 -1.55 -20.58
CA ASN A 531 -30.47 -0.53 -21.46
C ASN A 531 -29.19 0.14 -20.92
N GLY A 532 -28.33 -0.65 -20.27
CA GLY A 532 -27.08 -0.15 -19.68
C GLY A 532 -27.24 0.49 -18.30
N GLN A 533 -28.47 0.75 -17.84
CA GLN A 533 -28.75 1.33 -16.54
C GLN A 533 -29.00 0.24 -15.48
N MET A 534 -28.35 0.34 -14.32
CA MET A 534 -28.61 -0.55 -13.18
C MET A 534 -29.99 -0.22 -12.58
N VAL A 535 -30.93 -1.15 -12.68
CA VAL A 535 -32.31 -0.97 -12.17
C VAL A 535 -32.50 -1.60 -10.79
N SER A 536 -31.63 -2.52 -10.37
CA SER A 536 -31.73 -3.20 -9.08
C SER A 536 -30.39 -3.84 -8.70
N SER A 537 -30.08 -3.87 -7.40
CA SER A 537 -28.89 -4.56 -6.86
C SER A 537 -29.14 -5.07 -5.44
N GLY A 538 -28.33 -6.03 -5.01
CA GLY A 538 -28.28 -6.47 -3.62
C GLY A 538 -27.29 -7.61 -3.41
N SER A 539 -27.05 -7.98 -2.16
CA SER A 539 -26.13 -9.06 -1.81
C SER A 539 -26.86 -10.37 -1.52
N VAL A 540 -26.21 -11.47 -1.87
CA VAL A 540 -26.64 -12.83 -1.54
C VAL A 540 -25.52 -13.52 -0.76
N LYS A 541 -25.89 -14.32 0.24
CA LYS A 541 -24.93 -15.23 0.89
C LYS A 541 -24.65 -16.40 -0.04
N GLU A 542 -23.81 -17.35 0.38
CA GLU A 542 -23.55 -18.56 -0.39
C GLU A 542 -24.84 -19.25 -0.87
N VAL A 543 -24.96 -19.44 -2.18
CA VAL A 543 -26.03 -20.12 -2.89
C VAL A 543 -25.49 -21.46 -3.36
N ARG A 544 -26.17 -22.55 -3.01
CA ARG A 544 -25.84 -23.88 -3.51
C ARG A 544 -26.32 -24.04 -4.95
N THR A 545 -25.45 -24.54 -5.81
CA THR A 545 -25.71 -24.78 -7.24
C THR A 545 -25.38 -26.23 -7.64
N ASP A 546 -25.23 -27.12 -6.67
CA ASP A 546 -24.80 -28.51 -6.87
C ASP A 546 -25.85 -29.35 -7.62
N LYS A 547 -27.12 -28.95 -7.55
CA LYS A 547 -28.24 -29.65 -8.19
C LYS A 547 -28.69 -29.07 -9.53
N TRP A 548 -28.03 -28.03 -10.03
CA TRP A 548 -28.36 -27.47 -11.34
C TRP A 548 -28.29 -28.55 -12.43
N VAL A 549 -29.29 -28.59 -13.30
CA VAL A 549 -29.29 -29.46 -14.46
C VAL A 549 -28.17 -29.08 -15.44
N ASN A 550 -27.73 -30.05 -16.24
CA ASN A 550 -26.64 -29.86 -17.22
C ASN A 550 -27.06 -29.05 -18.46
N TYR A 551 -28.18 -28.34 -18.42
CA TYR A 551 -28.66 -27.53 -19.53
C TYR A 551 -29.27 -26.21 -19.06
N LEU A 552 -29.03 -25.15 -19.83
CA LEU A 552 -29.65 -23.84 -19.70
C LEU A 552 -30.83 -23.76 -20.68
N VAL A 553 -31.98 -23.29 -20.22
CA VAL A 553 -33.18 -23.16 -21.04
C VAL A 553 -33.38 -21.69 -21.42
N ILE A 554 -33.61 -21.46 -22.71
CA ILE A 554 -34.01 -20.16 -23.26
C ILE A 554 -35.48 -20.26 -23.69
N GLY A 555 -36.28 -19.26 -23.30
CA GLY A 555 -37.69 -19.16 -23.67
C GLY A 555 -38.68 -19.84 -22.71
N GLY A 556 -38.23 -20.30 -21.54
CA GLY A 556 -39.12 -20.85 -20.52
C GLY A 556 -38.42 -21.72 -19.49
N LEU A 557 -39.22 -22.51 -18.75
CA LEU A 557 -38.74 -23.53 -17.81
C LEU A 557 -38.51 -24.87 -18.52
N ALA A 558 -37.66 -25.72 -17.94
CA ALA A 558 -37.50 -27.09 -18.39
C ALA A 558 -38.83 -27.87 -18.31
N ASN A 559 -39.21 -28.57 -19.38
CA ASN A 559 -40.31 -29.55 -19.39
C ASN A 559 -41.73 -29.03 -19.06
N THR A 560 -41.98 -27.72 -19.02
CA THR A 560 -43.34 -27.16 -18.81
C THR A 560 -43.60 -25.95 -19.71
N SER A 561 -44.83 -25.79 -20.21
CA SER A 561 -45.28 -24.54 -20.89
C SER A 561 -45.60 -23.41 -19.92
N TYR A 562 -45.44 -23.66 -18.62
CA TYR A 562 -45.66 -22.68 -17.58
C TYR A 562 -44.58 -21.59 -17.69
N ARG A 563 -45.00 -20.31 -17.68
CA ARG A 563 -44.10 -19.14 -17.78
C ARG A 563 -43.20 -19.14 -19.02
N ALA A 564 -43.68 -19.69 -20.13
CA ALA A 564 -42.96 -19.61 -21.40
C ALA A 564 -42.87 -18.16 -21.89
N PHE A 565 -41.67 -17.75 -22.28
CA PHE A 565 -41.45 -16.40 -22.80
C PHE A 565 -41.93 -16.30 -24.24
N ALA A 566 -42.80 -15.32 -24.48
CA ALA A 566 -43.30 -14.97 -25.80
C ALA A 566 -42.63 -13.67 -26.24
N GLY A 567 -41.85 -13.72 -27.31
CA GLY A 567 -41.08 -12.56 -27.76
C GLY A 567 -39.89 -12.94 -28.61
N ARG A 568 -38.96 -11.99 -28.78
CA ARG A 568 -37.78 -12.17 -29.62
C ARG A 568 -36.53 -11.88 -28.80
N ILE A 569 -35.44 -12.60 -29.07
CA ILE A 569 -34.14 -12.36 -28.46
C ILE A 569 -33.07 -12.23 -29.53
N LYS A 570 -32.00 -11.48 -29.25
CA LYS A 570 -30.80 -11.45 -30.09
C LYS A 570 -29.57 -11.15 -29.24
N LEU A 571 -28.39 -11.46 -29.78
CA LEU A 571 -27.10 -11.14 -29.17
C LEU A 571 -27.01 -11.64 -27.71
N LEU A 572 -27.39 -12.90 -27.48
CA LEU A 572 -27.16 -13.53 -26.18
C LEU A 572 -25.66 -13.73 -25.99
N THR A 573 -25.18 -13.24 -24.85
CA THR A 573 -23.81 -13.34 -24.37
C THR A 573 -23.84 -13.87 -22.95
N ILE A 574 -23.08 -14.95 -22.71
CA ILE A 574 -22.90 -15.55 -21.39
C ILE A 574 -21.41 -15.51 -21.09
N LEU A 575 -21.08 -14.84 -19.99
CA LEU A 575 -19.71 -14.73 -19.49
C LEU A 575 -19.63 -15.42 -18.14
N GLN A 576 -18.60 -16.24 -17.96
CA GLN A 576 -18.30 -16.89 -16.68
C GLN A 576 -17.66 -15.93 -15.65
N LYS A 577 -17.71 -14.62 -15.91
CA LYS A 577 -17.23 -13.56 -15.03
C LYS A 577 -18.22 -12.40 -14.91
N PRO A 578 -18.32 -11.74 -13.74
CA PRO A 578 -19.12 -10.54 -13.56
C PRO A 578 -18.46 -9.35 -14.25
N LEU A 579 -19.19 -8.65 -15.14
CA LEU A 579 -18.73 -7.40 -15.76
C LEU A 579 -18.79 -6.23 -14.75
N SER A 580 -18.03 -5.17 -15.01
CA SER A 580 -18.17 -3.90 -14.28
C SER A 580 -19.33 -3.07 -14.81
N ASP A 581 -19.80 -2.10 -14.01
CA ASP A 581 -20.89 -1.18 -14.39
C ASP A 581 -20.54 -0.43 -15.69
N PHE A 582 -19.26 -0.09 -15.85
CA PHE A 582 -18.73 0.54 -17.05
C PHE A 582 -18.82 -0.40 -18.25
N GLN A 583 -18.33 -1.63 -18.15
CA GLN A 583 -18.33 -2.60 -19.25
C GLN A 583 -19.75 -2.90 -19.76
N ILE A 584 -20.75 -2.89 -18.87
CA ILE A 584 -22.16 -3.07 -19.27
C ILE A 584 -22.67 -1.88 -20.07
N LEU A 585 -22.35 -0.66 -19.63
CA LEU A 585 -22.70 0.55 -20.36
C LEU A 585 -21.99 0.58 -21.73
N GLU A 586 -20.68 0.31 -21.76
CA GLU A 586 -19.88 0.22 -22.97
C GLU A 586 -20.50 -0.76 -23.97
N ASN A 587 -20.83 -1.96 -23.50
CA ASN A 587 -21.47 -2.99 -24.30
C ASN A 587 -22.77 -2.54 -24.95
N TYR A 588 -23.63 -1.91 -24.14
CA TYR A 588 -24.89 -1.39 -24.62
C TYR A 588 -24.67 -0.30 -25.68
N LEU A 589 -23.69 0.60 -25.47
CA LEU A 589 -23.35 1.66 -26.42
C LEU A 589 -22.74 1.09 -27.71
N ALA A 590 -21.84 0.11 -27.63
CA ALA A 590 -21.15 -0.48 -28.77
C ALA A 590 -22.12 -1.14 -29.78
N VAL A 591 -23.12 -1.88 -29.28
CA VAL A 591 -24.12 -2.55 -30.12
C VAL A 591 -25.03 -1.57 -30.87
N ASN A 592 -25.20 -0.35 -30.36
CA ASN A 592 -26.00 0.69 -31.00
C ASN A 592 -25.23 1.46 -32.10
N ASN A 593 -24.13 0.90 -32.64
CA ASN A 593 -23.35 1.42 -33.77
C ASN A 593 -22.85 2.86 -33.60
N VAL A 594 -22.39 3.15 -32.38
CA VAL A 594 -21.75 4.40 -32.02
C VAL A 594 -20.32 4.42 -32.57
N THR A 595 -20.20 4.68 -33.86
CA THR A 595 -18.95 4.56 -34.63
C THR A 595 -17.91 5.65 -34.35
N GLY A 596 -18.13 6.52 -33.36
CA GLY A 596 -17.14 7.49 -32.84
C GLY A 596 -16.59 7.16 -31.44
N PHE A 597 -17.15 6.15 -30.77
CA PHE A 597 -16.73 5.69 -29.44
C PHE A 597 -16.32 4.22 -29.51
N ILE A 598 -15.36 3.90 -30.39
CA ILE A 598 -14.58 2.67 -30.24
C ILE A 598 -13.69 2.90 -29.03
N LEU A 599 -14.25 2.63 -27.86
CA LEU A 599 -13.54 2.35 -26.64
C LEU A 599 -12.45 1.34 -27.00
N PRO A 600 -11.14 1.58 -26.75
CA PRO A 600 -10.15 0.53 -26.93
C PRO A 600 -10.67 -0.72 -26.21
N THR A 601 -11.03 -1.73 -26.99
CA THR A 601 -11.89 -2.87 -26.62
C THR A 601 -11.28 -3.82 -25.59
N ASN A 602 -10.22 -3.39 -24.92
CA ASN A 602 -9.44 -4.14 -23.95
C ASN A 602 -9.47 -3.45 -22.57
N TYR A 603 -10.50 -2.67 -22.21
CA TYR A 603 -10.73 -2.11 -20.85
C TYR A 603 -11.09 -3.19 -19.80
N GLU A 604 -10.42 -4.34 -19.85
CA GLU A 604 -10.19 -5.01 -18.60
C GLU A 604 -9.18 -4.17 -17.82
N SER A 605 -9.38 -4.02 -16.51
CA SER A 605 -8.25 -4.21 -15.61
C SER A 605 -7.66 -5.59 -15.96
N LEU A 606 -6.78 -5.68 -16.98
CA LEU A 606 -6.46 -6.99 -17.55
C LEU A 606 -5.87 -7.81 -16.43
N ARG A 607 -6.55 -8.92 -16.22
CA ARG A 607 -6.06 -10.01 -15.40
C ARG A 607 -5.08 -10.87 -16.21
N MET A 608 -4.63 -10.38 -17.37
CA MET A 608 -3.66 -11.03 -18.26
C MET A 608 -2.24 -10.62 -17.91
N LEU A 609 -1.46 -11.58 -17.43
CA LEU A 609 -0.03 -11.46 -17.18
C LEU A 609 0.74 -12.00 -18.38
N ILE A 610 1.63 -11.23 -19.00
CA ILE A 610 2.50 -11.77 -20.04
C ILE A 610 3.81 -12.17 -19.39
N VAL A 611 4.19 -13.45 -19.45
CA VAL A 611 5.47 -13.93 -18.91
C VAL A 611 6.36 -14.31 -20.08
N THR A 612 7.48 -13.60 -20.24
CA THR A 612 8.48 -13.88 -21.28
C THR A 612 9.72 -14.49 -20.63
N ASN A 613 10.23 -15.59 -21.17
CA ASN A 613 11.51 -16.16 -20.70
C ASN A 613 12.66 -15.75 -21.63
N PHE A 614 13.67 -15.08 -21.09
CA PHE A 614 14.85 -14.73 -21.88
C PHE A 614 16.09 -15.52 -21.49
N GLU A 615 16.12 -16.10 -20.28
CA GLU A 615 17.27 -16.86 -19.74
C GLU A 615 16.89 -18.29 -19.34
N GLY A 616 16.36 -19.05 -20.28
CA GLY A 616 16.08 -20.46 -20.10
C GLY A 616 14.65 -20.74 -19.65
N TYR A 617 14.39 -22.01 -19.38
CA TYR A 617 13.14 -22.45 -18.77
C TYR A 617 13.29 -22.23 -17.26
N GLY A 618 12.69 -21.14 -16.75
CA GLY A 618 12.71 -20.76 -15.34
C GLY A 618 11.62 -21.47 -14.52
N THR A 619 11.44 -21.04 -13.27
CA THR A 619 10.45 -21.65 -12.36
C THR A 619 9.03 -21.58 -12.89
N PHE A 620 8.68 -20.48 -13.59
CA PHE A 620 7.37 -20.35 -14.19
C PHE A 620 7.20 -21.33 -15.35
N ALA A 621 8.24 -21.48 -16.19
CA ALA A 621 8.25 -22.45 -17.27
C ALA A 621 8.12 -23.89 -16.76
N ASP A 622 8.78 -24.26 -15.66
CA ASP A 622 8.68 -25.59 -15.06
C ASP A 622 7.26 -25.93 -14.56
N SER A 623 6.49 -24.91 -14.20
CA SER A 623 5.08 -25.08 -13.79
C SER A 623 4.13 -25.30 -14.96
N LEU A 624 4.47 -24.80 -16.15
CA LEU A 624 3.65 -24.88 -17.36
C LEU A 624 4.11 -25.96 -18.34
N LEU A 625 5.40 -26.25 -18.35
CA LEU A 625 6.07 -27.07 -19.34
C LEU A 625 6.81 -28.23 -18.67
N ARG A 626 6.74 -29.40 -19.30
CA ARG A 626 7.61 -30.53 -19.00
C ARG A 626 8.74 -30.58 -20.02
N LEU A 627 9.96 -30.36 -19.55
CA LEU A 627 11.16 -30.43 -20.36
C LEU A 627 11.63 -31.89 -20.51
N GLU A 628 12.06 -32.26 -21.71
CA GLU A 628 12.76 -33.52 -21.99
C GLU A 628 14.26 -33.25 -22.14
N ASN A 629 15.12 -34.23 -21.87
CA ASN A 629 16.57 -34.10 -22.08
C ASN A 629 16.98 -34.15 -23.57
N GLU A 630 16.02 -34.20 -24.49
CA GLU A 630 16.23 -34.20 -25.93
C GLU A 630 16.33 -32.76 -26.46
N LYS A 631 17.40 -32.46 -27.19
CA LYS A 631 17.53 -31.21 -27.96
C LYS A 631 17.04 -31.42 -29.38
N VAL A 632 16.32 -30.43 -29.91
CA VAL A 632 15.79 -30.48 -31.27
C VAL A 632 16.05 -29.17 -32.00
N LEU A 633 16.31 -29.28 -33.30
CA LEU A 633 16.46 -28.15 -34.22
C LEU A 633 15.09 -27.58 -34.59
N ILE A 634 14.93 -26.28 -34.33
CA ILE A 634 13.75 -25.50 -34.68
C ILE A 634 14.04 -24.73 -35.98
N GLU A 635 13.09 -24.74 -36.90
CA GLU A 635 13.17 -23.98 -38.15
C GLU A 635 12.04 -22.94 -38.30
N SER A 636 10.96 -23.09 -37.54
CA SER A 636 9.81 -22.19 -37.61
C SER A 636 9.05 -22.10 -36.30
N ILE A 637 8.24 -21.06 -36.19
CA ILE A 637 7.16 -20.96 -35.21
C ILE A 637 5.86 -21.16 -35.96
N CYS A 638 5.04 -22.11 -35.54
CA CYS A 638 3.80 -22.47 -36.22
C CYS A 638 2.58 -22.48 -35.29
N SER A 639 1.46 -22.02 -35.82
CA SER A 639 0.10 -22.16 -35.28
C SER A 639 -0.78 -22.82 -36.37
N PRO A 640 -2.05 -23.14 -36.09
CA PRO A 640 -2.96 -23.64 -37.12
C PRO A 640 -3.12 -22.70 -38.33
N GLU A 641 -2.90 -21.39 -38.14
CA GLU A 641 -3.18 -20.35 -39.14
C GLU A 641 -1.92 -19.66 -39.68
N VAL A 642 -0.82 -19.67 -38.93
CA VAL A 642 0.37 -18.87 -39.23
C VAL A 642 1.64 -19.70 -39.02
N THR A 643 2.53 -19.67 -40.00
CA THR A 643 3.89 -20.24 -39.89
C THR A 643 4.91 -19.16 -40.19
N VAL A 644 5.78 -18.87 -39.23
CA VAL A 644 6.90 -17.93 -39.36
C VAL A 644 8.20 -18.73 -39.42
N ARG A 645 8.89 -18.66 -40.56
CA ARG A 645 10.22 -19.28 -40.70
C ARG A 645 11.28 -18.45 -39.99
N LEU A 646 12.17 -19.13 -39.27
CA LEU A 646 13.30 -18.50 -38.61
C LEU A 646 14.44 -18.26 -39.63
N PRO A 647 15.23 -17.19 -39.46
CA PRO A 647 16.31 -16.85 -40.39
C PRO A 647 17.49 -17.83 -40.33
N GLN A 648 17.61 -18.58 -39.24
CA GLN A 648 18.59 -19.64 -39.06
C GLN A 648 18.01 -20.71 -38.12
N HIS A 649 18.56 -21.92 -38.20
CA HIS A 649 18.21 -23.01 -37.30
C HIS A 649 18.71 -22.71 -35.89
N ILE A 650 17.88 -23.02 -34.88
CA ILE A 650 18.23 -22.86 -33.46
C ILE A 650 17.96 -24.17 -32.72
N GLU A 651 18.80 -24.48 -31.73
CA GLU A 651 18.59 -25.63 -30.86
C GLU A 651 17.75 -25.23 -29.66
N SER A 652 16.72 -26.02 -29.37
CA SER A 652 15.96 -25.89 -28.13
C SER A 652 15.75 -27.23 -27.48
N GLN A 653 15.58 -27.19 -26.17
CA GLN A 653 15.10 -28.33 -25.41
C GLN A 653 13.65 -28.61 -25.79
N LYS A 654 13.35 -29.88 -26.06
CA LYS A 654 12.00 -30.34 -26.34
C LYS A 654 11.14 -30.17 -25.08
N ALA A 655 9.96 -29.59 -25.25
CA ALA A 655 9.09 -29.27 -24.15
C ALA A 655 7.65 -29.63 -24.50
N PHE A 656 6.91 -30.13 -23.52
CA PHE A 656 5.49 -30.41 -23.66
C PHE A 656 4.71 -29.54 -22.73
N ASN A 657 3.61 -28.97 -23.24
CA ASN A 657 2.72 -28.23 -22.38
C ASN A 657 2.04 -29.21 -21.40
N ILE A 658 2.12 -28.92 -20.10
CA ILE A 658 1.44 -29.71 -19.07
C ILE A 658 0.27 -28.95 -18.44
N ALA A 659 0.17 -27.63 -18.67
CA ALA A 659 -0.93 -26.79 -18.20
C ALA A 659 -1.27 -25.67 -19.19
N GLY A 660 -2.56 -25.38 -19.39
CA GLY A 660 -3.04 -24.32 -20.30
C GLY A 660 -3.16 -24.73 -21.77
N GLU A 661 -3.48 -23.76 -22.63
CA GLU A 661 -3.65 -23.91 -24.07
C GLU A 661 -2.44 -23.34 -24.82
N ALA A 662 -1.75 -24.18 -25.59
CA ALA A 662 -0.65 -23.73 -26.44
C ALA A 662 -1.18 -23.15 -27.76
N LEU A 663 -1.11 -21.84 -27.90
CA LEU A 663 -1.57 -21.09 -29.07
C LEU A 663 -0.58 -21.16 -30.24
N MET A 664 0.71 -21.27 -29.94
CA MET A 664 1.78 -21.39 -30.94
C MET A 664 2.87 -22.34 -30.45
N TYR A 665 3.56 -22.96 -31.41
CA TYR A 665 4.63 -23.92 -31.16
C TYR A 665 5.89 -23.53 -31.93
N TYR A 666 7.04 -23.87 -31.37
CA TYR A 666 8.23 -24.13 -32.14
C TYR A 666 8.08 -25.43 -32.92
N CYS A 667 8.48 -25.40 -34.19
CA CYS A 667 8.28 -26.48 -35.14
C CYS A 667 9.60 -26.82 -35.83
N ASP A 668 9.85 -28.13 -35.98
CA ASP A 668 11.03 -28.65 -36.66
C ASP A 668 10.91 -28.51 -38.20
N ARG A 669 11.90 -29.04 -38.92
CA ARG A 669 11.97 -29.04 -40.38
C ARG A 669 10.81 -29.75 -41.09
N TYR A 670 10.07 -30.60 -40.37
CA TYR A 670 8.92 -31.35 -40.87
C TYR A 670 7.60 -30.71 -40.41
N GLY A 671 7.65 -29.55 -39.74
CA GLY A 671 6.48 -28.89 -39.17
C GLY A 671 5.93 -29.60 -37.93
N LYS A 672 6.69 -30.53 -37.34
CA LYS A 672 6.29 -31.21 -36.11
C LYS A 672 6.46 -30.25 -34.94
N ARG A 673 5.43 -30.14 -34.10
CA ARG A 673 5.45 -29.33 -32.87
C ARG A 673 6.44 -29.92 -31.87
N VAL A 674 7.39 -29.12 -31.41
CA VAL A 674 8.52 -29.58 -30.59
C VAL A 674 8.55 -28.95 -29.20
N ALA A 675 8.15 -27.68 -29.10
CA ALA A 675 8.02 -26.97 -27.84
C ALA A 675 6.94 -25.90 -27.98
N PRO A 676 6.16 -25.59 -26.93
CA PRO A 676 5.28 -24.44 -26.96
C PRO A 676 6.09 -23.15 -27.09
N PHE A 677 5.66 -22.28 -28.01
CA PHE A 677 6.15 -20.91 -28.12
C PHE A 677 5.26 -19.95 -27.35
N LEU A 678 3.94 -20.12 -27.45
CA LEU A 678 2.96 -19.27 -26.81
C LEU A 678 1.94 -20.15 -26.08
N VAL A 679 1.79 -19.96 -24.77
CA VAL A 679 0.85 -20.72 -23.92
C VAL A 679 -0.05 -19.75 -23.18
N LEU A 680 -1.36 -19.89 -23.35
CA LEU A 680 -2.38 -19.20 -22.58
C LEU A 680 -2.83 -20.10 -21.43
N TYR A 681 -2.65 -19.66 -20.20
CA TYR A 681 -3.06 -20.38 -19.01
C TYR A 681 -4.12 -19.58 -18.26
N GLN A 682 -5.25 -20.21 -17.93
CA GLN A 682 -6.32 -19.59 -17.16
C GLN A 682 -6.33 -20.13 -15.72
N SER A 683 -6.29 -19.23 -14.74
CA SER A 683 -6.33 -19.55 -13.32
C SER A 683 -7.36 -18.69 -12.59
N GLY A 684 -8.56 -19.26 -12.39
CA GLY A 684 -9.70 -18.52 -11.88
C GLY A 684 -10.09 -17.41 -12.85
N ASP A 685 -10.10 -16.17 -12.38
CA ASP A 685 -10.41 -15.00 -13.20
C ASP A 685 -9.17 -14.43 -13.93
N TYR A 686 -7.99 -15.02 -13.77
CA TYR A 686 -6.73 -14.49 -14.32
C TYR A 686 -6.23 -15.28 -15.52
N GLU A 687 -5.68 -14.57 -16.51
CA GLU A 687 -5.06 -15.15 -17.69
C GLU A 687 -3.54 -14.94 -17.60
N ILE A 688 -2.76 -15.91 -18.02
CA ILE A 688 -1.32 -15.78 -18.10
C ILE A 688 -0.89 -16.22 -19.48
N LEU A 689 -0.35 -15.29 -20.26
CA LEU A 689 0.22 -15.54 -21.57
C LEU A 689 1.73 -15.73 -21.44
N TYR A 690 2.15 -16.98 -21.40
CA TYR A 690 3.56 -17.34 -21.40
C TYR A 690 4.13 -17.35 -22.82
N VAL A 691 5.20 -16.60 -23.05
CA VAL A 691 5.92 -16.49 -24.32
C VAL A 691 7.33 -17.05 -24.12
N ASN A 692 7.60 -18.18 -24.77
CA ASN A 692 8.88 -18.88 -24.69
C ASN A 692 9.92 -18.23 -25.63
N VAL A 693 10.49 -17.08 -25.28
CA VAL A 693 11.44 -16.34 -26.12
C VAL A 693 12.86 -16.93 -26.09
N PHE A 694 13.21 -17.72 -25.07
CA PHE A 694 14.58 -18.19 -24.84
C PHE A 694 15.28 -18.81 -26.07
N PRO A 695 14.64 -19.72 -26.85
CA PRO A 695 15.26 -20.25 -28.06
C PRO A 695 15.60 -19.16 -29.09
N LEU A 696 14.77 -18.12 -29.21
CA LEU A 696 14.99 -17.01 -30.16
C LEU A 696 16.14 -16.10 -29.74
N VAL A 697 16.49 -16.02 -28.46
CA VAL A 697 17.63 -15.21 -28.00
C VAL A 697 18.95 -15.75 -28.56
N GLN A 698 18.99 -17.03 -28.94
CA GLN A 698 20.15 -17.62 -29.63
C GLN A 698 20.29 -17.11 -31.09
N LEU A 699 19.25 -16.48 -31.64
CA LEU A 699 19.35 -15.76 -32.90
C LEU A 699 20.16 -14.50 -32.66
N ASN A 700 21.36 -14.43 -33.25
CA ASN A 700 22.25 -13.27 -33.19
C ASN A 700 21.72 -12.08 -34.05
N ASN A 701 20.40 -11.92 -34.13
CA ASN A 701 19.67 -10.95 -34.96
C ASN A 701 18.52 -10.33 -34.14
N ASN A 702 18.89 -9.41 -33.25
CA ASN A 702 17.98 -8.67 -32.38
C ASN A 702 16.83 -8.00 -33.15
N SER A 703 17.08 -7.50 -34.37
CA SER A 703 16.05 -6.83 -35.18
C SER A 703 14.92 -7.75 -35.65
N PHE A 704 15.22 -9.04 -35.88
CA PHE A 704 14.22 -10.03 -36.26
C PHE A 704 13.40 -10.45 -35.05
N VAL A 705 14.07 -10.75 -33.93
CA VAL A 705 13.42 -11.15 -32.68
C VAL A 705 12.50 -10.05 -32.17
N THR A 706 12.94 -8.79 -32.15
CA THR A 706 12.09 -7.65 -31.77
C THR A 706 10.86 -7.55 -32.66
N ARG A 707 11.02 -7.56 -33.99
CA ARG A 707 9.87 -7.43 -34.91
C ARG A 707 8.89 -8.58 -34.76
N LEU A 708 9.39 -9.80 -34.62
CA LEU A 708 8.58 -10.98 -34.40
C LEU A 708 7.79 -10.88 -33.08
N LEU A 709 8.44 -10.47 -31.99
CA LEU A 709 7.76 -10.29 -30.71
C LEU A 709 6.72 -9.18 -30.77
N VAL A 710 7.03 -8.05 -31.41
CA VAL A 710 6.07 -6.94 -31.60
C VAL A 710 4.89 -7.38 -32.45
N ASP A 711 5.11 -8.07 -33.57
CA ASP A 711 4.04 -8.55 -34.45
C ASP A 711 3.14 -9.56 -33.74
N ILE A 712 3.73 -10.48 -32.96
CA ILE A 712 2.97 -11.48 -32.20
C ILE A 712 2.20 -10.80 -31.07
N ILE A 713 2.86 -9.93 -30.29
CA ILE A 713 2.20 -9.18 -29.22
C ILE A 713 1.05 -8.34 -29.79
N GLN A 714 1.26 -7.59 -30.88
CA GLN A 714 0.22 -6.79 -31.51
C GLN A 714 -0.94 -7.64 -32.05
N ARG A 715 -0.67 -8.82 -32.61
CA ARG A 715 -1.71 -9.73 -33.11
C ARG A 715 -2.59 -10.32 -32.02
N PHE A 716 -2.00 -10.67 -30.88
CA PHE A 716 -2.73 -11.31 -29.78
C PHE A 716 -3.32 -10.31 -28.77
N ILE A 717 -2.71 -9.12 -28.64
CA ILE A 717 -2.99 -8.20 -27.53
C ILE A 717 -3.44 -6.80 -28.01
N GLY A 718 -3.24 -6.46 -29.29
CA GLY A 718 -3.63 -5.18 -29.89
C GLY A 718 -2.53 -4.10 -29.86
N ASN A 719 -2.87 -2.87 -30.27
CA ASN A 719 -1.93 -1.75 -30.33
C ASN A 719 -1.41 -1.39 -28.92
N TYR A 720 -0.10 -1.49 -28.74
CA TYR A 720 0.58 -1.21 -27.48
C TYR A 720 1.38 0.10 -27.59
N SER A 721 1.27 0.97 -26.57
CA SER A 721 2.01 2.23 -26.47
C SER A 721 3.21 2.07 -25.51
N TYR A 722 4.12 3.04 -25.52
CA TYR A 722 5.45 2.96 -24.91
C TYR A 722 5.46 2.67 -23.39
N ILE A 723 6.21 1.64 -22.93
CA ILE A 723 6.46 1.36 -21.49
C ILE A 723 7.29 2.49 -20.87
N PRO A 724 6.78 3.20 -19.84
CA PRO A 724 7.58 4.11 -19.05
C PRO A 724 8.73 3.36 -18.40
N SER A 725 9.95 3.85 -18.59
CA SER A 725 11.17 3.24 -18.03
C SER A 725 11.29 3.31 -16.50
N GLN A 726 10.36 3.98 -15.81
CA GLN A 726 10.44 4.23 -14.36
C GLN A 726 9.12 3.90 -13.68
N SER A 727 9.17 3.07 -12.63
CA SER A 727 8.03 2.81 -11.76
C SER A 727 7.53 4.12 -11.17
N PRO A 728 6.21 4.37 -11.14
CA PRO A 728 5.66 5.59 -10.58
C PRO A 728 6.06 5.74 -9.11
N ARG A 729 6.47 6.95 -8.76
CA ARG A 729 6.93 7.29 -7.42
C ARG A 729 5.74 7.37 -6.47
N ILE A 730 5.60 6.41 -5.54
CA ILE A 730 4.59 6.48 -4.48
C ILE A 730 5.13 7.31 -3.31
N ASP A 731 4.43 8.39 -2.99
CA ASP A 731 4.74 9.32 -1.90
C ASP A 731 3.92 9.00 -0.64
N ILE A 732 2.63 8.71 -0.81
CA ILE A 732 1.67 8.46 0.28
C ILE A 732 0.74 7.31 -0.09
N ILE A 733 0.30 6.56 0.91
CA ILE A 733 -0.85 5.66 0.79
C ILE A 733 -1.89 6.01 1.83
N SER A 734 -3.14 5.91 1.41
CA SER A 734 -4.31 6.17 2.23
C SER A 734 -5.38 5.12 1.97
N LYS A 735 -6.33 4.94 2.89
CA LYS A 735 -7.54 4.17 2.59
C LYS A 735 -8.63 5.03 1.93
N GLN A 736 -8.63 6.32 2.24
CA GLN A 736 -9.70 7.23 1.88
C GLN A 736 -9.20 8.67 1.94
N LEU A 737 -9.58 9.46 0.95
CA LEU A 737 -9.39 10.91 0.96
C LEU A 737 -10.74 11.59 1.11
N VAL A 738 -10.80 12.65 1.90
CA VAL A 738 -11.96 13.54 1.98
C VAL A 738 -11.52 14.95 1.62
N LEU A 739 -12.08 15.48 0.54
CA LEU A 739 -11.72 16.77 -0.05
C LEU A 739 -12.89 17.74 0.12
N HIS A 740 -12.59 18.98 0.45
CA HIS A 740 -13.55 20.08 0.56
C HIS A 740 -12.99 21.32 -0.13
N GLY A 741 -13.82 22.04 -0.88
CA GLY A 741 -13.42 23.30 -1.52
C GLY A 741 -13.41 23.22 -3.05
N ARG A 742 -12.49 23.97 -3.67
CA ARG A 742 -12.35 24.03 -5.12
C ARG A 742 -11.28 23.04 -5.58
N ILE A 743 -11.65 22.12 -6.45
CA ILE A 743 -10.78 21.08 -6.97
C ILE A 743 -10.58 21.28 -8.46
N VAL A 744 -9.33 21.25 -8.91
CA VAL A 744 -8.98 21.19 -10.33
C VAL A 744 -8.41 19.82 -10.60
N MET A 745 -8.96 19.11 -11.58
CA MET A 745 -8.61 17.74 -11.89
C MET A 745 -8.29 17.59 -13.37
N ASN A 746 -7.20 16.90 -13.69
CA ASN A 746 -6.89 16.46 -15.04
C ASN A 746 -6.91 14.92 -15.09
N SER A 747 -7.53 14.36 -16.12
CA SER A 747 -7.54 12.93 -16.41
C SER A 747 -7.93 12.70 -17.89
N THR A 748 -7.56 11.55 -18.44
CA THR A 748 -7.86 11.18 -19.83
C THR A 748 -9.31 10.76 -20.05
N ASP A 749 -9.95 10.17 -19.04
CA ASP A 749 -11.29 9.59 -19.13
C ASP A 749 -12.05 9.79 -17.81
N LEU A 750 -13.31 10.20 -17.93
CA LEU A 750 -14.21 10.35 -16.78
C LEU A 750 -15.61 9.84 -17.10
N LEU A 751 -16.14 9.07 -16.17
CA LEU A 751 -17.48 8.52 -16.23
C LEU A 751 -18.29 8.96 -15.02
N LEU A 752 -19.43 9.60 -15.27
CA LEU A 752 -20.43 9.90 -14.26
C LEU A 752 -21.37 8.71 -14.19
N LEU A 753 -21.24 7.90 -13.14
CA LEU A 753 -21.95 6.62 -12.98
C LEU A 753 -23.39 6.78 -12.50
N HIS A 754 -23.61 7.78 -11.66
CA HIS A 754 -24.90 8.03 -11.05
C HIS A 754 -25.01 9.50 -10.71
N ILE A 755 -26.05 10.16 -11.18
CA ILE A 755 -26.31 11.58 -10.97
C ILE A 755 -27.69 11.68 -10.33
N ASN A 756 -27.76 12.09 -9.07
CA ASN A 756 -29.02 12.34 -8.36
C ASN A 756 -29.25 13.84 -8.24
N ASP A 757 -30.40 14.32 -8.73
CA ASP A 757 -30.84 15.72 -8.64
C ASP A 757 -29.77 16.73 -9.09
N ALA A 758 -29.38 16.67 -10.36
CA ALA A 758 -28.45 17.63 -10.96
C ALA A 758 -28.87 18.02 -12.38
N MET A 759 -28.42 19.20 -12.81
CA MET A 759 -28.68 19.77 -14.13
C MET A 759 -27.40 19.73 -14.97
N LEU A 760 -27.50 19.18 -16.18
CA LEU A 760 -26.40 19.18 -17.16
C LEU A 760 -26.61 20.30 -18.18
N GLN A 761 -25.62 21.20 -18.29
CA GLN A 761 -25.63 22.36 -19.16
C GLN A 761 -24.40 22.36 -20.07
N THR A 762 -24.60 22.79 -21.32
CA THR A 762 -23.54 23.05 -22.29
C THR A 762 -23.53 24.53 -22.67
N ASP A 763 -22.54 24.95 -23.45
CA ASP A 763 -22.43 26.33 -23.94
C ASP A 763 -23.68 26.80 -24.71
N ASN A 764 -24.40 25.87 -25.35
CA ASN A 764 -25.48 26.20 -26.28
C ASN A 764 -26.88 25.79 -25.79
N ASN A 765 -27.02 24.90 -24.80
CA ASN A 765 -28.32 24.42 -24.29
C ASN A 765 -28.20 23.81 -22.87
N VAL A 766 -29.29 23.87 -22.10
CA VAL A 766 -29.52 22.98 -20.95
C VAL A 766 -30.04 21.65 -21.51
N LEU A 767 -29.39 20.54 -21.17
CA LEU A 767 -29.65 19.25 -21.81
C LEU A 767 -30.44 18.28 -20.95
N LEU A 768 -30.33 18.34 -19.61
CA LEU A 768 -30.93 17.36 -18.72
C LEU A 768 -31.36 17.97 -17.38
N GLU A 769 -32.54 17.58 -16.90
CA GLU A 769 -33.11 17.93 -15.60
C GLU A 769 -33.68 16.64 -14.97
N SER A 770 -33.12 16.21 -13.83
CA SER A 770 -33.41 14.97 -13.04
C SER A 770 -32.65 13.68 -13.40
N ASP A 771 -32.68 12.71 -12.47
CA ASP A 771 -31.86 11.47 -12.37
C ASP A 771 -31.39 10.90 -13.71
N VAL A 772 -30.13 11.18 -14.03
CA VAL A 772 -29.58 10.90 -15.36
C VAL A 772 -28.95 9.52 -15.41
N GLU A 773 -29.12 8.87 -16.56
CA GLU A 773 -28.33 7.70 -16.97
C GLU A 773 -26.82 8.04 -16.96
N PRO A 774 -25.91 7.03 -16.92
CA PRO A 774 -24.48 7.30 -16.87
C PRO A 774 -24.01 8.22 -18.02
N VAL A 775 -23.20 9.22 -17.70
CA VAL A 775 -22.66 10.19 -18.67
C VAL A 775 -21.17 9.96 -18.84
N LEU A 776 -20.75 9.64 -20.06
CA LEU A 776 -19.34 9.52 -20.44
C LEU A 776 -18.83 10.86 -20.96
N VAL A 777 -17.71 11.33 -20.39
CA VAL A 777 -17.06 12.59 -20.78
C VAL A 777 -15.61 12.32 -21.19
N ARG A 778 -15.25 12.75 -22.39
CA ARG A 778 -13.92 12.51 -22.99
C ARG A 778 -13.32 13.75 -23.59
N ASN A 779 -12.00 13.70 -23.83
CA ASN A 779 -11.24 14.77 -24.48
C ASN A 779 -11.36 16.14 -23.80
N TYR A 780 -11.68 16.14 -22.50
CA TYR A 780 -11.58 17.36 -21.70
C TYR A 780 -10.12 17.57 -21.28
N LYS A 781 -9.70 18.83 -21.18
CA LYS A 781 -8.34 19.22 -20.77
C LYS A 781 -8.20 19.21 -19.24
N TYR A 782 -9.22 19.70 -18.54
CA TYR A 782 -9.33 19.66 -17.09
C TYR A 782 -10.79 19.87 -16.66
N ALA A 783 -11.10 19.43 -15.45
CA ALA A 783 -12.38 19.64 -14.78
C ALA A 783 -12.17 20.48 -13.52
N VAL A 784 -13.09 21.40 -13.24
CA VAL A 784 -13.15 22.17 -11.99
C VAL A 784 -14.37 21.69 -11.22
N ILE A 785 -14.17 21.17 -10.02
CA ILE A 785 -15.21 20.67 -9.14
C ILE A 785 -15.26 21.57 -7.90
N GLU A 786 -16.39 22.21 -7.67
CA GLU A 786 -16.67 22.99 -6.47
C GLU A 786 -17.73 22.23 -5.68
N ALA A 787 -17.35 21.66 -4.52
CA ALA A 787 -18.29 20.92 -3.69
C ALA A 787 -17.91 20.97 -2.21
N ASN A 788 -18.92 20.79 -1.36
CA ASN A 788 -18.74 20.79 0.09
C ASN A 788 -18.18 19.48 0.63
N HIS A 789 -18.31 18.37 -0.09
CA HIS A 789 -17.82 17.07 0.37
C HIS A 789 -17.54 16.15 -0.81
N ILE A 790 -16.29 15.71 -0.91
CA ILE A 790 -15.83 14.78 -1.93
C ILE A 790 -15.08 13.66 -1.24
N GLU A 791 -15.58 12.45 -1.38
CA GLU A 791 -14.92 11.26 -0.88
C GLU A 791 -14.24 10.53 -2.04
N VAL A 792 -12.94 10.29 -1.93
CA VAL A 792 -12.22 9.36 -2.81
C VAL A 792 -11.90 8.12 -2.00
N SER A 793 -12.55 7.02 -2.35
CA SER A 793 -12.35 5.72 -1.71
C SER A 793 -12.69 4.63 -2.69
N ASN A 794 -12.00 3.50 -2.56
CA ASN A 794 -12.11 2.39 -3.49
C ASN A 794 -11.63 2.73 -4.91
N GLY A 795 -11.37 1.70 -5.69
CA GLY A 795 -11.00 1.84 -7.09
C GLY A 795 -10.81 0.49 -7.74
N GLU A 796 -10.46 0.55 -9.01
CA GLU A 796 -10.19 -0.60 -9.85
C GLU A 796 -8.87 -0.37 -10.60
N GLY A 797 -7.76 -0.62 -9.89
CA GLY A 797 -6.40 -0.45 -10.44
C GLY A 797 -6.09 1.03 -10.67
N THR A 798 -6.07 1.46 -11.94
CA THR A 798 -5.79 2.84 -12.34
C THR A 798 -7.03 3.76 -12.30
N TYR A 799 -8.21 3.20 -12.04
CA TYR A 799 -9.45 3.95 -11.87
C TYR A 799 -9.75 4.22 -10.40
N SER A 800 -10.06 5.47 -10.08
CA SER A 800 -10.45 5.90 -8.75
C SER A 800 -11.92 6.26 -8.71
N TYR A 801 -12.62 5.81 -7.67
CA TYR A 801 -14.00 6.22 -7.42
C TYR A 801 -14.02 7.49 -6.56
N MET A 802 -14.87 8.44 -6.96
CA MET A 802 -15.11 9.68 -6.26
C MET A 802 -16.61 9.88 -6.06
N THR A 803 -17.04 10.13 -4.82
CA THR A 803 -18.43 10.48 -4.50
C THR A 803 -18.48 11.93 -4.09
N ILE A 804 -19.21 12.74 -4.85
CA ILE A 804 -19.42 14.17 -4.61
C ILE A 804 -20.83 14.33 -4.06
N SER A 805 -20.98 14.91 -2.87
CA SER A 805 -22.26 14.96 -2.16
C SER A 805 -22.65 16.39 -1.74
N GLY A 806 -23.94 16.65 -1.67
CA GLY A 806 -24.53 17.96 -1.36
C GLY A 806 -24.58 18.87 -2.59
N SER A 807 -24.50 20.19 -2.37
CA SER A 807 -24.44 21.16 -3.47
C SER A 807 -23.08 21.12 -4.15
N PHE A 808 -23.07 20.98 -5.48
CA PHE A 808 -21.84 20.92 -6.27
C PHE A 808 -21.98 21.60 -7.63
N ASN A 809 -20.84 22.00 -8.19
CA ASN A 809 -20.69 22.51 -9.54
C ASN A 809 -19.44 21.89 -10.17
N ILE A 810 -19.63 21.07 -11.20
CA ILE A 810 -18.56 20.44 -11.97
C ILE A 810 -18.53 21.09 -13.35
N THR A 811 -17.40 21.65 -13.74
CA THR A 811 -17.23 22.25 -15.07
C THR A 811 -16.04 21.62 -15.78
N PHE A 812 -16.28 21.06 -16.95
CA PHE A 812 -15.26 20.50 -17.84
C PHE A 812 -14.89 21.52 -18.90
N PHE A 813 -13.59 21.66 -19.18
CA PHE A 813 -13.05 22.57 -20.18
C PHE A 813 -12.23 21.83 -21.22
N GLY A 814 -12.43 22.13 -22.51
CA GLY A 814 -11.74 21.51 -23.63
C GLY A 814 -12.06 22.21 -24.95
N THR A 815 -11.44 21.77 -26.05
CA THR A 815 -11.78 22.28 -27.40
C THR A 815 -12.87 21.44 -28.05
N ASP A 816 -12.86 20.13 -27.82
CA ASP A 816 -13.82 19.15 -28.36
C ASP A 816 -14.15 18.10 -27.30
N ILE A 817 -14.85 18.51 -26.23
CA ILE A 817 -15.31 17.59 -25.18
C ILE A 817 -16.40 16.72 -25.78
N ASN A 818 -16.14 15.41 -25.86
CA ASN A 818 -17.10 14.44 -26.35
C ASN A 818 -17.95 13.94 -25.19
N VAL A 819 -19.26 14.13 -25.30
CA VAL A 819 -20.23 13.73 -24.29
C VAL A 819 -21.18 12.70 -24.89
N ALA A 820 -21.39 11.61 -24.16
CA ALA A 820 -22.36 10.60 -24.51
C ALA A 820 -23.14 10.16 -23.28
N PHE A 821 -24.46 10.16 -23.39
CA PHE A 821 -25.35 9.64 -22.37
C PHE A 821 -26.63 9.13 -23.00
N LEU A 822 -27.44 8.47 -22.20
CA LEU A 822 -28.70 7.91 -22.62
C LEU A 822 -29.84 8.69 -21.98
N GLU A 823 -30.87 8.99 -22.76
CA GLU A 823 -32.10 9.60 -22.29
C GLU A 823 -33.27 8.79 -22.79
N SER A 824 -34.05 8.20 -21.89
CA SER A 824 -35.18 7.34 -22.24
C SER A 824 -34.78 6.21 -23.22
N SER A 825 -33.59 5.62 -23.01
CA SER A 825 -33.00 4.61 -23.91
C SER A 825 -32.63 5.11 -25.32
N ARG A 826 -32.63 6.42 -25.56
CA ARG A 826 -32.06 7.04 -26.76
C ARG A 826 -30.67 7.56 -26.43
N LEU A 827 -29.70 7.18 -27.24
CA LEU A 827 -28.35 7.74 -27.14
C LEU A 827 -28.32 9.18 -27.65
N ILE A 828 -27.80 10.06 -26.80
CA ILE A 828 -27.51 11.45 -27.10
C ILE A 828 -26.00 11.64 -27.09
N GLN A 829 -25.49 12.22 -28.16
CA GLN A 829 -24.08 12.53 -28.33
C GLN A 829 -23.90 13.90 -28.94
N PHE A 830 -22.89 14.61 -28.45
CA PHE A 830 -22.50 15.90 -28.98
C PHE A 830 -21.06 16.20 -28.53
N SER A 831 -20.46 17.18 -29.20
CA SER A 831 -19.19 17.78 -28.80
C SER A 831 -19.44 19.20 -28.31
N THR A 832 -18.72 19.62 -27.28
CA THR A 832 -18.86 20.96 -26.68
C THR A 832 -17.50 21.48 -26.20
N SER A 833 -17.32 22.80 -26.09
CA SER A 833 -16.11 23.38 -25.47
C SER A 833 -16.18 23.40 -23.95
N GLN A 834 -17.39 23.49 -23.40
CA GLN A 834 -17.64 23.44 -21.97
C GLN A 834 -18.84 22.54 -21.66
N LEU A 835 -18.72 21.79 -20.57
CA LEU A 835 -19.81 21.01 -19.99
C LEU A 835 -19.91 21.36 -18.51
N ARG A 836 -21.11 21.65 -18.01
CA ARG A 836 -21.34 22.02 -16.62
C ARG A 836 -22.40 21.11 -16.01
N LEU A 837 -22.11 20.55 -14.85
CA LEU A 837 -23.05 19.78 -14.04
C LEU A 837 -23.23 20.50 -12.70
N THR A 838 -24.43 20.99 -12.42
CA THR A 838 -24.74 21.73 -11.19
C THR A 838 -25.83 21.06 -10.39
N SER A 839 -25.69 21.08 -9.08
CA SER A 839 -26.75 20.69 -8.16
C SER A 839 -26.82 21.62 -6.95
N THR A 840 -28.04 21.92 -6.52
CA THR A 840 -28.34 22.76 -5.35
C THR A 840 -28.93 21.98 -4.18
N GLY A 841 -29.27 20.71 -4.36
CA GLY A 841 -29.90 19.89 -3.32
C GLY A 841 -28.91 19.38 -2.28
N GLN A 842 -29.33 19.30 -1.01
CA GLN A 842 -28.48 18.74 0.06
C GLN A 842 -28.36 17.22 0.00
N SER A 843 -29.34 16.54 -0.60
CA SER A 843 -29.35 15.08 -0.84
C SER A 843 -28.75 14.68 -2.18
N SER A 844 -28.35 15.65 -2.99
CA SER A 844 -27.79 15.41 -4.31
C SER A 844 -26.42 14.80 -4.18
N PHE A 845 -26.10 13.87 -5.08
CA PHE A 845 -24.78 13.29 -5.16
C PHE A 845 -24.47 12.84 -6.58
N VAL A 846 -23.19 12.82 -6.90
CA VAL A 846 -22.70 12.22 -8.13
C VAL A 846 -21.54 11.28 -7.82
N LYS A 847 -21.64 10.06 -8.36
CA LYS A 847 -20.54 9.08 -8.34
C LYS A 847 -19.78 9.17 -9.64
N VAL A 848 -18.47 9.36 -9.52
CA VAL A 848 -17.56 9.57 -10.63
C VAL A 848 -16.49 8.49 -10.60
N MET A 849 -16.17 7.93 -11.76
CA MET A 849 -15.00 7.07 -11.95
C MET A 849 -14.01 7.80 -12.85
N VAL A 850 -12.77 7.91 -12.40
CA VAL A 850 -11.74 8.73 -13.08
C VAL A 850 -10.45 7.95 -13.23
N LYS A 851 -9.82 7.98 -14.41
CA LYS A 851 -8.55 7.30 -14.68
C LYS A 851 -7.35 8.17 -14.30
N LEU A 852 -6.44 7.68 -13.47
CA LEU A 852 -5.17 8.35 -13.09
C LEU A 852 -5.30 9.86 -12.81
N PRO A 853 -6.26 10.30 -11.96
CA PRO A 853 -6.51 11.71 -11.78
C PRO A 853 -5.32 12.43 -11.17
N HIS A 854 -4.93 13.55 -11.79
CA HIS A 854 -4.08 14.55 -11.17
C HIS A 854 -4.96 15.62 -10.55
N ILE A 855 -4.88 15.78 -9.22
CA ILE A 855 -5.81 16.54 -8.41
C ILE A 855 -5.07 17.68 -7.71
N TYR A 856 -5.61 18.88 -7.87
CA TYR A 856 -5.23 20.09 -7.14
C TYR A 856 -6.43 20.55 -6.32
N VAL A 857 -6.25 20.72 -5.01
CA VAL A 857 -7.31 21.08 -4.05
C VAL A 857 -6.95 22.42 -3.43
N GLU A 858 -7.85 23.39 -3.53
CA GLU A 858 -7.85 24.64 -2.78
C GLU A 858 -8.96 24.57 -1.72
N GLY A 859 -8.58 24.21 -0.49
CA GLY A 859 -9.49 24.00 0.63
C GLY A 859 -8.97 22.97 1.64
N MET A 860 -9.82 22.06 2.09
CA MET A 860 -9.43 21.04 3.08
C MET A 860 -9.19 19.69 2.41
N THR A 861 -8.06 19.07 2.71
CA THR A 861 -7.72 17.69 2.32
C THR A 861 -7.50 16.85 3.56
N LYS A 862 -8.36 15.87 3.80
CA LYS A 862 -8.20 14.88 4.86
C LYS A 862 -7.74 13.56 4.27
N ILE A 863 -6.70 12.99 4.86
CA ILE A 863 -6.13 11.71 4.47
C ILE A 863 -6.34 10.73 5.61
N GLU A 864 -7.19 9.74 5.38
CA GLU A 864 -7.54 8.71 6.35
C GLU A 864 -6.59 7.51 6.22
N THR A 865 -6.05 7.05 7.35
CA THR A 865 -5.05 5.96 7.41
C THR A 865 -3.80 6.27 6.56
N LEU A 866 -2.96 7.19 7.03
CA LEU A 866 -1.78 7.65 6.29
C LEU A 866 -0.60 6.66 6.41
N TYR A 867 0.06 6.39 5.29
CA TYR A 867 1.40 5.81 5.24
C TYR A 867 2.30 6.66 4.33
N VAL A 868 3.36 7.24 4.88
CA VAL A 868 4.28 8.14 4.14
C VAL A 868 5.52 7.36 3.69
N TYR A 869 5.86 7.46 2.39
CA TYR A 869 6.94 6.71 1.74
C TYR A 869 8.19 7.53 1.51
N LEU A 870 8.00 8.78 1.06
CA LEU A 870 9.13 9.61 0.70
C LEU A 870 9.84 10.12 1.96
N PRO A 871 11.15 9.87 2.14
CA PRO A 871 11.88 10.30 3.33
C PRO A 871 11.78 11.80 3.59
N SER A 872 11.80 12.64 2.56
CA SER A 872 11.64 14.09 2.70
C SER A 872 10.23 14.49 3.13
N LEU A 873 9.18 13.79 2.68
CA LEU A 873 7.83 13.97 3.21
C LEU A 873 7.73 13.51 4.65
N LYS A 874 8.34 12.37 5.00
CA LYS A 874 8.37 11.86 6.37
C LYS A 874 9.08 12.82 7.33
N LEU A 875 10.15 13.50 6.88
CA LEU A 875 10.83 14.52 7.68
C LEU A 875 9.95 15.76 7.94
N ARG A 876 9.09 16.14 6.99
CA ARG A 876 8.17 17.28 7.13
C ARG A 876 6.87 16.94 7.86
N ILE A 877 6.26 15.81 7.53
CA ILE A 877 5.02 15.32 8.17
C ILE A 877 5.33 14.79 9.58
N GLY A 878 6.50 14.19 9.79
CA GLY A 878 6.93 13.68 11.07
C GLY A 878 6.76 12.15 11.21
N VAL A 879 6.38 11.70 12.41
CA VAL A 879 5.89 10.32 12.62
C VAL A 879 4.64 10.12 11.79
N THR A 880 4.48 8.98 11.13
CA THR A 880 3.31 8.65 10.31
C THR A 880 2.03 8.72 11.17
N PRO A 881 1.19 9.79 11.07
CA PRO A 881 -0.05 9.87 11.82
C PRO A 881 -1.07 8.88 11.25
N LYS A 882 -2.13 8.60 12.00
CA LYS A 882 -3.25 7.81 11.46
C LYS A 882 -4.08 8.65 10.49
N LYS A 883 -4.25 9.95 10.77
CA LYS A 883 -4.97 10.89 9.91
C LYS A 883 -4.19 12.18 9.74
N LEU A 884 -4.31 12.78 8.57
CA LEU A 884 -3.72 14.06 8.23
C LEU A 884 -4.79 14.99 7.67
N ASP A 885 -4.99 16.13 8.32
CA ASP A 885 -5.89 17.16 7.85
C ASP A 885 -5.07 18.36 7.40
N ILE A 886 -5.23 18.77 6.14
CA ILE A 886 -4.52 19.90 5.54
C ILE A 886 -5.54 20.94 5.15
N ASN A 887 -5.38 22.17 5.64
CA ASN A 887 -6.19 23.32 5.25
C ASN A 887 -5.32 24.29 4.44
N GLY A 888 -5.57 24.36 3.14
CA GLY A 888 -4.79 25.15 2.19
C GLY A 888 -4.81 24.55 0.78
N ILE A 889 -3.66 24.57 0.11
CA ILE A 889 -3.49 23.99 -1.21
C ILE A 889 -2.84 22.62 -1.08
N THR A 890 -3.42 21.61 -1.73
CA THR A 890 -2.83 20.26 -1.83
C THR A 890 -2.81 19.82 -3.28
N GLU A 891 -1.71 19.26 -3.75
CA GLU A 891 -1.56 18.70 -5.11
C GLU A 891 -1.06 17.27 -5.00
N PHE A 892 -1.68 16.36 -5.76
CA PHE A 892 -1.27 14.96 -5.83
C PHE A 892 -1.86 14.26 -7.06
N ARG A 893 -1.21 13.20 -7.50
CA ARG A 893 -1.75 12.28 -8.51
C ARG A 893 -2.09 10.94 -7.88
N ILE A 894 -3.28 10.43 -8.16
CA ILE A 894 -3.67 9.06 -7.77
C ILE A 894 -3.13 8.11 -8.84
N GLN A 895 -2.17 7.27 -8.43
CA GLN A 895 -1.55 6.28 -9.32
C GLN A 895 -2.34 4.98 -9.32
N TYR A 896 -2.83 4.59 -8.15
CA TYR A 896 -3.59 3.37 -7.96
C TYR A 896 -4.68 3.59 -6.92
N SER A 897 -5.82 2.96 -7.14
CA SER A 897 -6.89 2.84 -6.16
C SER A 897 -7.49 1.45 -6.27
N ASP A 898 -7.56 0.73 -5.16
CA ASP A 898 -8.23 -0.57 -5.07
C ASP A 898 -9.28 -0.55 -3.95
N ALA A 899 -9.95 -1.68 -3.70
CA ALA A 899 -10.98 -1.77 -2.66
C ALA A 899 -10.47 -1.50 -1.22
N SER A 900 -9.16 -1.42 -1.00
CA SER A 900 -8.55 -1.25 0.32
C SER A 900 -7.72 0.03 0.47
N TYR A 901 -7.01 0.47 -0.57
CA TYR A 901 -6.01 1.52 -0.52
C TYR A 901 -5.93 2.36 -1.80
N ILE A 902 -5.41 3.58 -1.63
CA ILE A 902 -5.15 4.60 -2.63
C ILE A 902 -3.67 4.97 -2.53
N ALA A 903 -2.94 4.87 -3.63
CA ALA A 903 -1.55 5.26 -3.73
C ALA A 903 -1.42 6.63 -4.42
N LEU A 904 -0.81 7.57 -3.71
CA LEU A 904 -0.59 8.94 -4.15
C LEU A 904 0.87 9.16 -4.54
N SER A 905 1.07 9.98 -5.56
CA SER A 905 2.36 10.45 -6.05
C SER A 905 2.34 11.96 -6.21
N ASP A 906 3.53 12.55 -6.36
CA ASP A 906 3.73 13.99 -6.54
C ASP A 906 3.02 14.80 -5.45
N PHE A 907 3.02 14.28 -4.22
CA PHE A 907 2.26 14.85 -3.13
C PHE A 907 2.96 16.11 -2.60
N SER A 908 2.26 17.24 -2.67
CA SER A 908 2.71 18.50 -2.12
C SER A 908 1.56 19.25 -1.44
N TRP A 909 1.90 20.12 -0.49
CA TRP A 909 0.91 20.97 0.16
C TRP A 909 1.51 22.32 0.57
N LEU A 910 0.63 23.32 0.68
CA LEU A 910 0.88 24.64 1.23
C LEU A 910 -0.32 25.02 2.10
N GLY A 911 -0.10 25.14 3.41
CA GLY A 911 -1.17 25.49 4.35
C GLY A 911 -0.95 24.88 5.73
N ASP A 912 -1.98 24.97 6.56
CA ASP A 912 -1.97 24.44 7.91
C ASP A 912 -2.15 22.92 7.89
N LEU A 913 -1.32 22.22 8.67
CA LEU A 913 -1.31 20.77 8.74
C LEU A 913 -1.60 20.32 10.17
N GLN A 914 -2.68 19.57 10.35
CA GLN A 914 -3.11 18.97 11.60
C GLN A 914 -2.97 17.44 11.52
N ARG A 915 -2.48 16.84 12.61
CA ARG A 915 -2.18 15.40 12.70
C ARG A 915 -3.05 14.76 13.76
N THR A 916 -3.58 13.57 13.46
CA THR A 916 -4.28 12.77 14.46
C THR A 916 -3.71 11.34 14.49
N PRO A 917 -3.11 10.89 15.60
CA PRO A 917 -2.79 11.67 16.80
C PRO A 917 -1.71 12.74 16.54
N PRO A 918 -1.57 13.76 17.40
CA PRO A 918 -0.51 14.76 17.30
C PRO A 918 0.88 14.11 17.42
N LEU A 919 1.91 14.82 16.93
CA LEU A 919 3.29 14.33 16.95
C LEU A 919 3.76 14.08 18.40
N LEU A 920 3.59 15.07 19.27
CA LEU A 920 3.70 14.91 20.73
C LEU A 920 2.36 14.38 21.26
N ARG A 921 2.30 13.08 21.54
CA ARG A 921 1.17 12.49 22.27
C ARG A 921 1.20 12.81 23.77
N TRP A 922 2.37 13.18 24.28
CA TRP A 922 2.57 13.55 25.68
C TRP A 922 2.42 15.06 25.88
N ASP A 923 1.45 15.45 26.71
CA ASP A 923 1.24 16.83 27.10
C ASP A 923 2.05 17.14 28.38
N GLU A 924 3.21 17.79 28.20
CA GLU A 924 4.06 18.18 29.34
C GLU A 924 3.40 19.16 30.29
N VAL A 925 2.56 20.06 29.78
CA VAL A 925 1.92 21.09 30.60
C VAL A 925 0.88 20.43 31.49
N LYS A 926 0.02 19.60 30.90
CA LYS A 926 -0.95 18.81 31.67
C LYS A 926 -0.28 17.88 32.66
N SER A 927 0.81 17.20 32.25
CA SER A 927 1.59 16.37 33.15
C SER A 927 2.18 17.18 34.31
N PHE A 928 2.74 18.36 34.04
CA PHE A 928 3.27 19.24 35.08
C PHE A 928 2.19 19.62 36.11
N TYR A 929 0.98 19.99 35.65
CA TYR A 929 -0.14 20.29 36.55
C TYR A 929 -0.56 19.07 37.39
N GLN A 930 -0.63 17.89 36.78
CA GLN A 930 -0.92 16.64 37.50
C GLN A 930 0.15 16.31 38.55
N ASN A 931 1.37 16.82 38.36
CA ASN A 931 2.50 16.62 39.26
C ASN A 931 2.70 17.70 40.31
N LEU A 932 1.88 18.76 40.30
CA LEU A 932 1.93 19.82 41.30
C LEU A 932 1.80 19.29 42.75
N PRO A 933 0.93 18.31 43.06
CA PRO A 933 0.87 17.73 44.41
C PRO A 933 2.19 17.09 44.83
N TRP A 934 2.88 16.39 43.92
CA TRP A 934 4.18 15.76 44.21
C TRP A 934 5.29 16.78 44.39
N LEU A 935 5.25 17.90 43.65
CA LEU A 935 6.12 19.05 43.88
C LEU A 935 5.91 19.64 45.29
N LEU A 936 4.66 19.80 45.73
CA LEU A 936 4.36 20.31 47.07
C LEU A 936 4.79 19.32 48.17
N ILE A 937 4.47 18.04 48.02
CA ILE A 937 4.84 16.99 49.00
C ILE A 937 6.37 16.88 49.10
N SER A 938 7.08 16.81 47.98
CA SER A 938 8.54 16.75 47.97
C SER A 938 9.19 17.99 48.62
N PHE A 939 8.60 19.18 48.45
CA PHE A 939 9.06 20.38 49.12
C PHE A 939 8.91 20.28 50.64
N VAL A 940 7.74 19.81 51.12
CA VAL A 940 7.49 19.61 52.56
C VAL A 940 8.47 18.59 53.16
N LEU A 941 8.73 17.49 52.45
CA LEU A 941 9.72 16.47 52.86
C LEU A 941 11.15 17.02 52.95
N LEU A 942 11.46 18.08 52.19
CA LEU A 942 12.77 18.73 52.18
C LEU A 942 12.94 19.81 53.27
N LEU A 943 11.86 20.35 53.85
CA LEU A 943 11.94 21.41 54.86
C LEU A 943 12.81 21.03 56.09
N PRO A 944 12.72 19.83 56.68
CA PRO A 944 13.58 19.44 57.80
C PRO A 944 15.06 19.41 57.41
N TYR A 945 15.35 18.98 56.18
CA TYR A 945 16.71 18.94 55.65
C TYR A 945 17.27 20.35 55.42
N LEU A 946 16.48 21.23 54.79
CA LEU A 946 16.83 22.64 54.58
C LEU A 946 17.06 23.37 55.91
N HIS A 947 16.24 23.10 56.92
CA HIS A 947 16.38 23.68 58.26
C HIS A 947 17.68 23.22 58.95
N SER A 948 17.98 21.91 58.89
CA SER A 948 19.23 21.33 59.39
C SER A 948 20.46 21.90 58.65
N PHE A 949 20.35 22.10 57.35
CA PHE A 949 21.43 22.63 56.52
C PHE A 949 21.76 24.09 56.88
N ASN A 950 20.75 24.96 57.04
CA ASN A 950 20.98 26.36 57.46
C ASN A 950 21.62 26.44 58.85
N ARG A 951 21.27 25.55 59.78
CA ARG A 951 21.90 25.49 61.12
C ARG A 951 23.37 25.10 61.13
N ARG A 952 23.87 24.41 60.09
CA ARG A 952 25.31 24.05 59.97
C ARG A 952 26.14 25.12 59.27
N ARG A 953 25.48 26.14 58.70
CA ARG A 953 26.10 27.22 57.95
C ARG A 953 26.35 28.46 58.82
N HIS A 954 25.51 28.64 59.84
CA HIS A 954 25.80 29.41 61.05
C HIS A 954 26.64 28.57 62.01
#